data_AF-A0A382CB08-F1
#
_entry.id   AF-A0A382CB08-F1
#
_cell.length_a   1.000
_cell.length_b   1.000
_cell.length_c   1.000
_cell.angle_alpha   90.00
_cell.angle_beta   90.00
_cell.angle_gamma   90.00
#
_symmetry.space_group_name_H-M   'P 1'
#
loop_
_entity.id
_entity.type
_entity.pdbx_description
1 polymer ?
#
loop_
_entity_poly.entity_id
_entity_poly.type
_entity_poly.pdbx_seq_one_letter_code
_entity_poly.pdbx_strand_id
1 'polypeptide(L)'
;IYYAKGILETEQESILAIRNAEIRTNSVNETTSRSSSSVRVIPRARGAVNSNVQPEPDAAPDPLAQTFYVEEIAEDGEDGAFLTSVDLFHGEKDDNIPVTLEIRNVINGTPGSKVLPFGRVTKDVVDINLSEDASTATTYTFPSPVYVQSGHEYCICIITGVPTHKVFIARMGETDIGGTRTVSKQPHTGVLFKGHNNRTWAPSLTEDLKYVLRKAAFTTGTNGVVTMKNDVVPTKTLAANPLIFTNSSTTLRVKHPNHQMHSTSNNVTISGVVSGATTTLNGAITAAQTTLTLTLGTNFDDTSGKFSQDASNEWYIKIDDEIMKYNAISTNAVSGITRAQDSTTAATHADGATVELYMLHNVPFTEINKTHTAIANIGLDYYTITLTGTPSISGGSDTAENGGASVVVTENAIYNTGMAMISTMKMNNTDVKAQIQPTTGTSPSGTETSFSTTIIADATSIPIGENVYFDTTQMVCSSINETNELSGSASLQIPLTLSSSKVNLSPVIDTERTSWIAVANRLDNIDSSSDVFPTTDFVATTEPEGDNNAAIYMTKKVTLETPATALRVFFAGYRHSSAEIKVLFKTLRTDDASDFDDLGWTNFNTTGTTDTTVNSSLTVDDFQQYEYTAGVKDDGTETALDEFISFSIKIVMQGTNSSEP
;
A
#
# COMPACT_ATOMS: atom_id res chain seq x y z
N ILE A 1 -29.48 50.43 36.10
CA ILE A 1 -29.64 48.96 35.96
C ILE A 1 -28.30 48.45 35.47
N TYR A 2 -27.51 47.82 36.35
CA TYR A 2 -26.22 47.25 35.97
C TYR A 2 -26.45 45.87 35.35
N TYR A 3 -25.91 45.64 34.17
CA TYR A 3 -25.95 44.37 33.45
C TYR A 3 -24.52 43.83 33.37
N ALA A 4 -24.25 42.68 33.98
CA ALA A 4 -23.00 41.96 33.81
C ALA A 4 -23.27 40.75 32.91
N LYS A 5 -22.58 40.69 31.77
CA LYS A 5 -22.60 39.55 30.85
C LYS A 5 -21.30 38.77 31.09
N GLY A 6 -21.39 37.65 31.80
CA GLY A 6 -20.28 36.71 31.91
C GLY A 6 -20.06 36.02 30.56
N ILE A 7 -18.84 36.11 30.03
CA ILE A 7 -18.37 35.25 28.95
C ILE A 7 -17.94 33.95 29.63
N LEU A 8 -18.58 32.83 29.27
CA LEU A 8 -18.08 31.50 29.60
C LEU A 8 -16.98 31.20 28.58
N GLU A 9 -15.73 31.42 28.99
CA GLU A 9 -14.59 30.91 28.26
C GLU A 9 -14.60 29.39 28.46
N THR A 10 -14.92 28.67 27.38
CA THR A 10 -14.91 27.20 27.39
C THR A 10 -13.55 26.81 26.85
N GLU A 11 -12.57 26.60 27.73
CA GLU A 11 -11.34 25.91 27.33
C GLU A 11 -11.71 24.47 26.98
N GLN A 12 -11.62 24.16 25.69
CA GLN A 12 -11.84 22.82 25.18
C GLN A 12 -10.54 22.02 25.37
N GLU A 13 -10.55 21.03 26.26
CA GLU A 13 -9.45 20.07 26.41
C GLU A 13 -9.17 19.38 25.05
N SER A 14 -8.00 19.68 24.47
CA SER A 14 -7.53 19.00 23.27
C SER A 14 -6.83 17.70 23.66
N ILE A 15 -7.53 16.57 23.54
CA ILE A 15 -6.89 15.26 23.70
C ILE A 15 -6.18 14.92 22.40
N LEU A 16 -4.85 14.90 22.46
CA LEU A 16 -4.01 14.44 21.37
C LEU A 16 -4.16 12.92 21.23
N ALA A 17 -4.65 12.47 20.09
CA ALA A 17 -4.79 11.06 19.76
C ALA A 17 -4.35 10.81 18.31
N ILE A 18 -3.54 9.78 18.11
CA ILE A 18 -3.10 9.34 16.78
C ILE A 18 -4.01 8.28 16.16
N ARG A 19 -4.95 7.68 16.91
CA ARG A 19 -5.94 6.68 16.44
C ARG A 19 -7.38 7.18 16.50
N ASN A 20 -8.25 6.59 15.66
CA ASN A 20 -9.69 6.87 15.65
C ASN A 20 -10.31 6.57 17.01
N ALA A 21 -11.28 7.40 17.43
CA ALA A 21 -12.02 7.20 18.68
C ALA A 21 -12.83 5.90 18.63
N GLU A 22 -12.76 5.09 19.69
CA GLU A 22 -13.65 3.93 19.87
C GLU A 22 -15.09 4.44 20.02
N ILE A 23 -15.98 4.08 19.09
CA ILE A 23 -17.38 4.49 19.14
C ILE A 23 -18.09 3.64 20.19
N ARG A 24 -18.25 4.20 21.39
CA ARG A 24 -19.11 3.63 22.43
C ARG A 24 -20.52 4.20 22.28
N THR A 25 -21.48 3.36 21.95
CA THR A 25 -22.90 3.74 21.95
C THR A 25 -23.44 3.69 23.38
N ASN A 26 -23.70 4.86 23.97
CA ASN A 26 -24.50 4.94 25.18
C ASN A 26 -25.97 5.02 24.77
N SER A 27 -26.83 4.16 25.34
CA SER A 27 -28.28 4.31 25.22
C SER A 27 -28.70 5.61 25.91
N VAL A 28 -29.17 6.58 25.12
CA VAL A 28 -29.74 7.84 25.63
C VAL A 28 -31.25 7.73 25.51
N ASN A 29 -31.92 7.38 26.62
CA ASN A 29 -33.38 7.47 26.69
C ASN A 29 -33.77 8.95 26.92
N GLU A 30 -33.77 9.74 25.85
CA GLU A 30 -34.42 11.03 25.85
C GLU A 30 -35.91 10.83 25.60
N THR A 31 -36.73 10.98 26.65
CA THR A 31 -38.20 10.92 26.51
C THR A 31 -38.69 12.23 25.92
N THR A 32 -38.70 12.35 24.59
CA THR A 32 -39.51 13.37 23.92
C THR A 32 -40.94 12.84 23.79
N SER A 33 -41.84 13.37 24.60
CA SER A 33 -43.27 13.07 24.48
C SER A 33 -43.81 13.72 23.20
N ARG A 34 -43.99 12.91 22.15
CA ARG A 34 -44.78 13.28 20.97
C ARG A 34 -45.97 12.35 20.85
N SER A 35 -47.14 12.89 21.20
CA SER A 35 -48.44 12.27 20.96
C SER A 35 -48.78 12.37 19.48
N SER A 36 -48.88 11.24 18.78
CA SER A 36 -49.73 11.12 17.59
C SER A 36 -50.11 9.67 17.33
N SER A 37 -51.40 9.42 17.38
CA SER A 37 -52.12 8.20 17.10
C SER A 37 -52.22 7.90 15.60
N SER A 38 -51.81 6.71 15.17
CA SER A 38 -52.57 5.91 14.19
C SER A 38 -51.97 4.50 14.08
N VAL A 39 -52.77 3.51 14.44
CA VAL A 39 -52.50 2.08 14.29
C VAL A 39 -52.90 1.66 12.87
N ARG A 40 -51.98 1.01 12.13
CA ARG A 40 -52.31 0.23 10.93
C ARG A 40 -51.75 -1.18 11.09
N VAL A 41 -52.65 -2.12 11.33
CA VAL A 41 -52.35 -3.56 11.47
C VAL A 41 -52.19 -4.17 10.08
N ILE A 42 -51.06 -4.83 9.83
CA ILE A 42 -50.91 -5.83 8.76
C ILE A 42 -50.48 -7.14 9.44
N PRO A 43 -51.30 -8.21 9.42
CA PRO A 43 -50.92 -9.48 10.02
C PRO A 43 -50.03 -10.26 9.05
N ARG A 44 -48.80 -10.58 9.45
CA ARG A 44 -47.96 -11.60 8.81
C ARG A 44 -47.93 -12.85 9.70
N ALA A 45 -48.02 -14.00 9.05
CA ALA A 45 -48.32 -15.31 9.62
C ALA A 45 -47.30 -15.83 10.65
N ARG A 46 -47.83 -16.64 11.56
CA ARG A 46 -47.17 -17.38 12.66
C ARG A 46 -46.08 -18.34 12.19
N GLY A 47 -44.96 -18.36 12.93
CA GLY A 47 -44.20 -19.58 13.16
C GLY A 47 -42.73 -19.40 13.54
N ALA A 48 -42.45 -19.07 14.82
CA ALA A 48 -41.40 -19.66 15.68
C ALA A 48 -40.76 -18.63 16.66
N VAL A 49 -41.19 -18.74 17.92
CA VAL A 49 -40.55 -18.31 19.19
C VAL A 49 -39.51 -17.18 19.12
N ASN A 50 -39.98 -15.93 19.21
CA ASN A 50 -39.20 -14.84 19.81
C ASN A 50 -39.28 -15.00 21.33
N SER A 51 -38.21 -15.46 21.96
CA SER A 51 -37.94 -15.10 23.35
C SER A 51 -37.54 -13.62 23.37
N ASN A 52 -38.55 -12.74 23.41
CA ASN A 52 -38.37 -11.35 23.85
C ASN A 52 -38.01 -11.38 25.34
N VAL A 53 -36.78 -11.78 25.65
CA VAL A 53 -36.09 -11.27 26.83
C VAL A 53 -35.61 -9.88 26.39
N GLN A 54 -36.37 -8.87 26.79
CA GLN A 54 -35.87 -7.51 26.81
C GLN A 54 -34.50 -7.57 27.52
N PRO A 55 -33.39 -7.07 26.95
CA PRO A 55 -32.18 -6.97 27.73
C PRO A 55 -32.53 -6.06 28.91
N GLU A 56 -32.51 -6.62 30.12
CA GLU A 56 -32.43 -5.85 31.35
C GLU A 56 -31.39 -4.74 31.11
N PRO A 57 -31.65 -3.49 31.54
CA PRO A 57 -30.62 -2.47 31.46
C PRO A 57 -29.44 -3.02 32.25
N ASP A 58 -28.31 -3.30 31.55
CA ASP A 58 -27.06 -3.71 32.19
C ASP A 58 -26.92 -2.90 33.47
N ALA A 59 -26.94 -3.58 34.63
CA ALA A 59 -26.68 -2.95 35.90
C ALA A 59 -25.34 -2.23 35.73
N ALA A 60 -25.39 -0.90 35.60
CA ALA A 60 -24.18 -0.13 35.37
C ALA A 60 -23.22 -0.47 36.50
N PRO A 61 -22.01 -0.98 36.20
CA PRO A 61 -21.11 -1.44 37.25
C PRO A 61 -20.87 -0.30 38.25
N ASP A 62 -20.62 -0.64 39.51
CA ASP A 62 -20.34 0.31 40.59
C ASP A 62 -18.84 0.58 40.67
N PRO A 63 -18.31 1.63 40.02
CA PRO A 63 -16.88 1.85 39.98
C PRO A 63 -16.34 2.50 41.25
N LEU A 64 -15.07 2.27 41.50
CA LEU A 64 -14.25 3.05 42.42
C LEU A 64 -13.32 3.93 41.60
N ALA A 65 -13.21 5.22 41.90
CA ALA A 65 -12.30 6.11 41.18
C ALA A 65 -11.46 6.96 42.12
N GLN A 66 -10.16 7.06 41.88
CA GLN A 66 -9.26 7.95 42.61
C GLN A 66 -8.77 9.04 41.66
N THR A 67 -9.04 10.31 41.97
CA THR A 67 -8.46 11.42 41.21
C THR A 67 -6.99 11.64 41.59
N PHE A 68 -6.22 12.18 40.65
CA PHE A 68 -4.84 12.62 40.85
C PHE A 68 -4.58 13.85 39.97
N TYR A 69 -3.71 14.73 40.45
CA TYR A 69 -3.31 15.94 39.72
C TYR A 69 -1.92 15.75 39.09
N VAL A 70 -1.73 16.23 37.86
CA VAL A 70 -0.44 16.18 37.19
C VAL A 70 0.35 17.45 37.50
N GLU A 71 1.26 17.34 38.49
CA GLU A 71 2.07 18.46 39.01
C GLU A 71 3.32 18.79 38.19
N GLU A 72 3.64 18.04 37.12
CA GLU A 72 4.84 18.27 36.30
C GLU A 72 4.71 19.55 35.48
N ILE A 73 4.96 20.69 36.11
CA ILE A 73 4.97 21.99 35.46
C ILE A 73 6.36 22.19 34.86
N ALA A 74 6.44 22.32 33.54
CA ALA A 74 7.62 22.88 32.91
C ALA A 74 7.70 24.38 33.13
N GLU A 75 8.93 24.91 33.16
CA GLU A 75 9.22 26.36 33.19
C GLU A 75 8.50 27.14 32.05
N ASP A 76 8.07 26.42 31.00
CA ASP A 76 7.54 26.95 29.75
C ASP A 76 5.98 26.92 29.67
N GLY A 77 5.29 26.44 30.72
CA GLY A 77 3.83 26.50 30.83
C GLY A 77 3.03 25.33 30.25
N GLU A 78 3.64 24.46 29.44
CA GLU A 78 3.03 23.22 28.97
C GLU A 78 4.08 22.10 28.92
N ASP A 79 3.98 21.06 29.75
CA ASP A 79 4.59 19.75 29.48
C ASP A 79 3.82 18.68 30.27
N GLY A 80 3.42 17.58 29.64
CA GLY A 80 2.68 16.48 30.27
C GLY A 80 3.57 15.30 30.67
N ALA A 81 2.97 14.15 30.89
CA ALA A 81 3.67 12.90 31.16
C ALA A 81 3.04 11.73 30.41
N PHE A 82 3.81 10.67 30.19
CA PHE A 82 3.27 9.40 29.70
C PHE A 82 3.15 8.39 30.83
N LEU A 83 1.94 7.93 31.13
CA LEU A 83 1.68 6.87 32.11
C LEU A 83 1.90 5.49 31.47
N THR A 84 2.55 4.58 32.19
CA THR A 84 2.92 3.25 31.65
C THR A 84 2.17 2.11 32.33
N SER A 85 1.94 2.21 33.64
CA SER A 85 1.18 1.21 34.39
C SER A 85 0.62 1.74 35.70
N VAL A 86 -0.37 1.03 36.24
CA VAL A 86 -0.89 1.22 37.60
C VAL A 86 -0.74 -0.08 38.38
N ASP A 87 -0.18 -0.03 39.57
CA ASP A 87 -0.30 -1.14 40.52
C ASP A 87 -1.51 -0.92 41.41
N LEU A 88 -2.32 -1.96 41.52
CA LEU A 88 -3.39 -2.05 42.51
C LEU A 88 -3.11 -3.21 43.48
N PHE A 89 -3.56 -3.04 44.72
CA PHE A 89 -3.43 -4.04 45.76
C PHE A 89 -4.81 -4.62 46.05
N HIS A 90 -4.98 -5.93 45.83
CA HIS A 90 -6.25 -6.62 45.98
C HIS A 90 -6.27 -7.45 47.26
N GLY A 91 -7.33 -7.31 48.06
CA GLY A 91 -7.55 -8.10 49.28
C GLY A 91 -8.42 -9.33 49.04
N GLU A 92 -9.41 -9.23 48.15
CA GLU A 92 -10.28 -10.33 47.73
C GLU A 92 -10.55 -10.25 46.22
N LYS A 93 -10.76 -11.39 45.57
CA LYS A 93 -11.14 -11.49 44.16
C LYS A 93 -12.29 -12.46 43.94
N ASP A 94 -13.11 -12.18 42.94
CA ASP A 94 -14.12 -13.12 42.44
C ASP A 94 -13.49 -14.29 41.69
N ASP A 95 -14.18 -15.42 41.57
CA ASP A 95 -13.68 -16.61 40.87
C ASP A 95 -13.75 -16.48 39.33
N ASN A 96 -14.68 -15.68 38.79
CA ASN A 96 -14.98 -15.67 37.35
C ASN A 96 -14.98 -14.28 36.70
N ILE A 97 -15.21 -13.22 37.47
CA ILE A 97 -15.39 -11.87 36.89
C ILE A 97 -14.06 -11.09 36.90
N PRO A 98 -13.61 -10.55 35.75
CA PRO A 98 -12.38 -9.76 35.67
C PRO A 98 -12.53 -8.35 36.26
N VAL A 99 -11.38 -7.68 36.44
CA VAL A 99 -11.33 -6.26 36.85
C VAL A 99 -10.76 -5.42 35.72
N THR A 100 -11.45 -4.32 35.40
CA THR A 100 -11.01 -3.35 34.39
C THR A 100 -10.54 -2.07 35.06
N LEU A 101 -9.38 -1.58 34.65
CA LEU A 101 -8.81 -0.30 35.04
C LEU A 101 -8.85 0.66 33.85
N GLU A 102 -9.28 1.90 34.09
CA GLU A 102 -9.34 2.98 33.11
C GLU A 102 -8.71 4.26 33.64
N ILE A 103 -7.95 4.98 32.80
CA ILE A 103 -7.58 6.38 33.02
C ILE A 103 -8.60 7.25 32.31
N ARG A 104 -9.21 8.18 33.05
CA ARG A 104 -10.26 9.07 32.53
C ARG A 104 -9.99 10.54 32.86
N ASN A 105 -10.64 11.41 32.11
CA ASN A 105 -10.69 12.83 32.42
C ASN A 105 -11.51 13.10 33.69
N VAL A 106 -11.28 14.25 34.32
CA VAL A 106 -12.09 14.75 35.44
C VAL A 106 -12.86 15.97 34.95
N ILE A 107 -14.15 16.03 35.27
CA ILE A 107 -15.03 17.14 34.87
C ILE A 107 -15.59 17.76 36.16
N ASN A 108 -15.30 19.05 36.38
CA ASN A 108 -15.71 19.79 37.58
C ASN A 108 -15.35 19.07 38.90
N GLY A 109 -14.16 18.50 38.98
CA GLY A 109 -13.66 17.78 40.17
C GLY A 109 -14.30 16.40 40.40
N THR A 110 -15.06 15.87 39.44
CA THR A 110 -15.64 14.51 39.50
C THR A 110 -15.20 13.64 38.32
N PRO A 111 -15.09 12.31 38.47
CA PRO A 111 -14.67 11.43 37.38
C PRO A 111 -15.59 11.56 36.15
N GLY A 112 -14.99 11.89 35.01
CA GLY A 112 -15.67 12.03 33.73
C GLY A 112 -15.90 10.69 33.02
N SER A 113 -16.62 10.75 31.89
CA SER A 113 -16.91 9.59 31.06
C SER A 113 -15.87 9.32 29.95
N LYS A 114 -14.95 10.27 29.70
CA LYS A 114 -13.98 10.17 28.60
C LYS A 114 -12.77 9.38 29.06
N VAL A 115 -12.59 8.18 28.50
CA VAL A 115 -11.39 7.36 28.70
C VAL A 115 -10.27 7.88 27.81
N LEU A 116 -9.07 7.99 28.35
CA LEU A 116 -7.90 8.42 27.58
C LEU A 116 -7.47 7.31 26.60
N PRO A 117 -6.93 7.64 25.42
CA PRO A 117 -6.39 6.64 24.49
C PRO A 117 -5.39 5.71 25.18
N PHE A 118 -5.51 4.40 24.94
CA PHE A 118 -4.71 3.34 25.58
C PHE A 118 -4.85 3.23 27.10
N GLY A 119 -5.66 4.07 27.75
CA GLY A 119 -5.82 4.13 29.20
C GLY A 119 -6.67 3.02 29.79
N ARG A 120 -7.04 1.97 29.05
CA ARG A 120 -7.89 0.87 29.52
C ARG A 120 -7.13 -0.45 29.52
N VAL A 121 -7.21 -1.19 30.63
CA VAL A 121 -6.63 -2.53 30.79
C VAL A 121 -7.59 -3.40 31.57
N THR A 122 -7.84 -4.62 31.11
CA THR A 122 -8.61 -5.64 31.84
C THR A 122 -7.67 -6.74 32.31
N LYS A 123 -7.80 -7.14 33.57
CA LYS A 123 -7.09 -8.27 34.15
C LYS A 123 -8.06 -9.40 34.49
N ASP A 124 -7.76 -10.58 33.97
CA ASP A 124 -8.46 -11.80 34.32
C ASP A 124 -8.15 -12.21 35.75
N VAL A 125 -9.08 -12.94 36.37
CA VAL A 125 -8.99 -13.37 37.78
C VAL A 125 -7.68 -14.08 38.09
N VAL A 126 -7.17 -14.89 37.15
CA VAL A 126 -5.92 -15.64 37.30
C VAL A 126 -4.70 -14.73 37.46
N ASP A 127 -4.72 -13.55 36.84
CA ASP A 127 -3.62 -12.58 36.84
C ASP A 127 -3.68 -11.59 38.01
N ILE A 128 -4.72 -11.68 38.85
CA ILE A 128 -4.88 -10.84 40.04
C ILE A 128 -4.20 -11.50 41.24
N ASN A 129 -3.18 -10.82 41.75
CA ASN A 129 -2.47 -11.18 42.97
C ASN A 129 -3.22 -10.65 44.19
N LEU A 130 -3.50 -11.53 45.16
CA LEU A 130 -4.03 -11.15 46.46
C LEU A 130 -2.90 -10.85 47.43
N SER A 131 -3.19 -9.96 48.38
CA SER A 131 -2.29 -9.62 49.47
C SER A 131 -3.10 -9.48 50.76
N GLU A 132 -2.66 -10.08 51.86
CA GLU A 132 -3.32 -9.89 53.16
C GLU A 132 -2.89 -8.58 53.84
N ASP A 133 -1.67 -8.13 53.56
CA ASP A 133 -0.99 -6.97 54.16
C ASP A 133 -0.79 -5.80 53.18
N ALA A 134 -1.37 -5.90 51.99
CA ALA A 134 -1.20 -4.95 50.89
C ALA A 134 0.27 -4.73 50.46
N SER A 135 1.14 -5.72 50.61
CA SER A 135 2.52 -5.69 50.11
C SER A 135 2.67 -6.15 48.66
N THR A 136 1.79 -7.04 48.18
CA THR A 136 1.84 -7.62 46.82
C THR A 136 0.92 -6.86 45.86
N ALA A 137 1.49 -6.35 44.77
CA ALA A 137 0.77 -5.63 43.73
C ALA A 137 0.27 -6.54 42.59
N THR A 138 -0.83 -6.12 41.97
CA THR A 138 -1.23 -6.52 40.62
C THR A 138 -0.96 -5.34 39.69
N THR A 139 -0.08 -5.53 38.70
CA THR A 139 0.30 -4.49 37.75
C THR A 139 -0.61 -4.50 36.52
N TYR A 140 -1.26 -3.37 36.26
CA TYR A 140 -2.05 -3.07 35.07
C TYR A 140 -1.19 -2.24 34.11
N THR A 141 -0.51 -2.91 33.19
CA THR A 141 0.31 -2.26 32.16
C THR A 141 -0.54 -1.87 30.97
N PHE A 142 -0.47 -0.59 30.56
CA PHE A 142 -1.21 -0.10 29.41
C PHE A 142 -0.66 -0.67 28.09
N PRO A 143 -1.48 -0.87 27.05
CA PRO A 143 -1.02 -1.35 25.75
C PRO A 143 0.00 -0.41 25.08
N SER A 144 -0.09 0.90 25.37
CA SER A 144 0.83 1.94 24.94
C SER A 144 0.85 3.05 26.00
N PRO A 145 1.93 3.83 26.16
CA PRO A 145 1.98 4.90 27.14
C PRO A 145 0.87 5.93 26.95
N VAL A 146 0.20 6.31 28.03
CA VAL A 146 -0.98 7.19 28.03
C VAL A 146 -0.55 8.61 28.32
N TYR A 147 -0.71 9.52 27.36
CA TYR A 147 -0.37 10.93 27.57
C TYR A 147 -1.38 11.62 28.49
N VAL A 148 -0.88 12.29 29.52
CA VAL A 148 -1.64 13.17 30.43
C VAL A 148 -1.03 14.56 30.42
N GLN A 149 -1.86 15.60 30.29
CA GLN A 149 -1.42 16.99 30.26
C GLN A 149 -1.13 17.48 31.69
N SER A 150 -0.12 18.33 31.87
CA SER A 150 0.13 18.98 33.15
C SER A 150 -0.92 20.03 33.47
N GLY A 151 -1.08 20.33 34.75
CA GLY A 151 -2.05 21.28 35.23
C GLY A 151 -3.49 20.76 35.27
N HIS A 152 -3.70 19.49 34.89
CA HIS A 152 -5.02 18.87 34.79
C HIS A 152 -5.20 17.73 35.80
N GLU A 153 -6.45 17.52 36.18
CA GLU A 153 -6.87 16.37 37.00
C GLU A 153 -7.32 15.21 36.10
N TYR A 154 -6.85 14.02 36.45
CA TYR A 154 -7.30 12.76 35.86
C TYR A 154 -7.72 11.80 36.97
N CYS A 155 -8.32 10.68 36.62
CA CYS A 155 -8.65 9.66 37.60
C CYS A 155 -8.34 8.24 37.12
N ILE A 156 -7.94 7.40 38.05
CA ILE A 156 -7.90 5.95 37.90
C ILE A 156 -9.29 5.43 38.27
N CYS A 157 -10.00 4.82 37.32
CA CYS A 157 -11.32 4.25 37.51
C CYS A 157 -11.23 2.71 37.45
N ILE A 158 -11.64 2.06 38.52
CA ILE A 158 -11.70 0.60 38.67
C ILE A 158 -13.14 0.16 38.47
N ILE A 159 -13.35 -0.81 37.60
CA ILE A 159 -14.67 -1.27 37.20
C ILE A 159 -14.72 -2.79 37.31
N THR A 160 -15.74 -3.29 37.99
CA THR A 160 -16.09 -4.70 38.05
C THR A 160 -17.60 -4.83 38.13
N GLY A 161 -18.14 -5.97 37.69
CA GLY A 161 -19.57 -6.26 37.71
C GLY A 161 -20.06 -6.87 39.04
N VAL A 162 -19.17 -7.04 40.03
CA VAL A 162 -19.47 -7.76 41.28
C VAL A 162 -18.88 -7.07 42.51
N PRO A 163 -19.54 -7.17 43.68
CA PRO A 163 -19.06 -6.57 44.93
C PRO A 163 -18.00 -7.43 45.65
N THR A 164 -17.67 -8.62 45.14
CA THR A 164 -16.75 -9.59 45.75
C THR A 164 -15.27 -9.20 45.60
N HIS A 165 -14.92 -8.38 44.61
CA HIS A 165 -13.58 -7.83 44.47
C HIS A 165 -13.34 -6.71 45.47
N LYS A 166 -12.25 -6.80 46.25
CA LYS A 166 -11.84 -5.77 47.20
C LYS A 166 -10.43 -5.29 46.92
N VAL A 167 -10.27 -3.98 46.92
CA VAL A 167 -8.96 -3.30 46.83
C VAL A 167 -8.64 -2.60 48.13
N PHE A 168 -7.35 -2.44 48.42
CA PHE A 168 -6.90 -1.75 49.63
C PHE A 168 -7.10 -0.24 49.53
N ILE A 169 -7.63 0.33 50.61
CA ILE A 169 -7.75 1.76 50.83
C ILE A 169 -7.07 2.13 52.16
N ALA A 170 -6.61 3.36 52.28
CA ALA A 170 -6.24 3.95 53.56
C ALA A 170 -7.41 4.79 54.07
N ARG A 171 -7.78 4.64 55.35
CA ARG A 171 -8.79 5.48 56.00
C ARG A 171 -8.15 6.33 57.10
N MET A 172 -8.51 7.61 57.15
CA MET A 172 -8.06 8.51 58.22
C MET A 172 -8.51 8.01 59.60
N GLY A 173 -7.58 8.04 60.56
CA GLY A 173 -7.81 7.63 61.95
C GLY A 173 -7.54 6.15 62.23
N GLU A 174 -7.34 5.31 61.21
CA GLU A 174 -6.98 3.91 61.36
C GLU A 174 -5.45 3.71 61.38
N THR A 175 -4.99 2.62 62.00
CA THR A 175 -3.57 2.22 62.00
C THR A 175 -3.25 1.47 60.71
N ASP A 176 -2.10 1.77 60.11
CA ASP A 176 -1.64 1.13 58.88
C ASP A 176 -1.51 -0.40 59.04
N ILE A 177 -1.86 -1.15 57.99
CA ILE A 177 -1.88 -2.61 58.00
C ILE A 177 -0.43 -3.11 58.05
N GLY A 178 -0.06 -3.80 59.14
CA GLY A 178 1.31 -4.26 59.38
C GLY A 178 2.25 -3.21 60.00
N GLY A 179 1.75 -2.02 60.34
CA GLY A 179 2.52 -0.93 60.95
C GLY A 179 2.02 -0.52 62.35
N THR A 180 2.72 0.44 62.96
CA THR A 180 2.33 1.09 64.22
C THR A 180 1.88 2.54 64.04
N ARG A 181 1.86 3.02 62.78
CA ARG A 181 1.58 4.43 62.44
C ARG A 181 0.09 4.60 62.15
N THR A 182 -0.51 5.66 62.71
CA THR A 182 -1.87 6.07 62.40
C THR A 182 -1.91 6.97 61.18
N VAL A 183 -2.90 6.76 60.30
CA VAL A 183 -3.14 7.59 59.12
C VAL A 183 -3.77 8.91 59.58
N SER A 184 -2.92 9.93 59.76
CA SER A 184 -3.30 11.24 60.33
C SER A 184 -3.67 12.29 59.29
N LYS A 185 -3.38 12.05 58.01
CA LYS A 185 -3.74 12.89 56.86
C LYS A 185 -3.91 12.05 55.59
N GLN A 186 -4.62 12.59 54.60
CA GLN A 186 -4.70 11.99 53.27
C GLN A 186 -3.30 11.91 52.61
N PRO A 187 -2.88 10.74 52.12
CA PRO A 187 -1.56 10.55 51.52
C PRO A 187 -1.43 11.08 50.08
N HIS A 188 -2.53 11.30 49.35
CA HIS A 188 -2.50 11.70 47.93
C HIS A 188 -3.19 13.04 47.66
N THR A 189 -2.73 13.76 46.64
CA THR A 189 -3.40 14.94 46.09
C THR A 189 -4.54 14.46 45.18
N GLY A 190 -5.74 14.29 45.75
CA GLY A 190 -6.92 13.80 45.03
C GLY A 190 -8.04 13.35 45.98
N VAL A 191 -9.14 12.87 45.40
CA VAL A 191 -10.33 12.41 46.13
C VAL A 191 -10.75 11.04 45.61
N LEU A 192 -11.06 10.12 46.53
CA LEU A 192 -11.70 8.85 46.22
C LEU A 192 -13.20 9.05 45.98
N PHE A 193 -13.74 8.47 44.93
CA PHE A 193 -15.15 8.48 44.59
C PHE A 193 -15.69 7.06 44.49
N LYS A 194 -16.91 6.87 45.00
CA LYS A 194 -17.69 5.63 44.86
C LYS A 194 -18.85 5.91 43.93
N GLY A 195 -18.93 5.19 42.82
CA GLY A 195 -19.98 5.31 41.83
C GLY A 195 -21.07 4.26 42.04
N HIS A 196 -22.34 4.68 41.98
CA HIS A 196 -23.51 3.77 42.07
C HIS A 196 -24.05 3.32 40.70
N ASN A 197 -23.53 3.90 39.62
CA ASN A 197 -23.98 3.67 38.26
C ASN A 197 -22.99 4.20 37.22
N ASN A 198 -21.72 4.41 37.61
CA ASN A 198 -20.70 5.01 36.75
C ASN A 198 -21.09 6.39 36.14
N ARG A 199 -22.03 7.12 36.77
CA ARG A 199 -22.47 8.48 36.38
C ARG A 199 -22.59 9.40 37.58
N THR A 200 -23.15 8.90 38.67
CA THR A 200 -23.27 9.61 39.95
C THR A 200 -22.15 9.14 40.86
N TRP A 201 -21.39 10.09 41.37
CA TRP A 201 -20.20 9.85 42.18
C TRP A 201 -20.38 10.45 43.57
N ALA A 202 -20.19 9.63 44.61
CA ALA A 202 -20.15 10.07 45.98
C ALA A 202 -18.68 10.23 46.43
N PRO A 203 -18.23 11.43 46.84
CA PRO A 203 -16.86 11.62 47.33
C PRO A 203 -16.70 10.95 48.71
N SER A 204 -15.59 10.23 48.89
CA SER A 204 -15.14 9.68 50.16
C SER A 204 -13.94 10.50 50.65
N LEU A 205 -14.20 11.53 51.46
CA LEU A 205 -13.18 12.49 51.89
C LEU A 205 -12.23 11.96 52.98
N THR A 206 -12.51 10.79 53.55
CA THR A 206 -11.72 10.19 54.63
C THR A 206 -10.96 8.94 54.18
N GLU A 207 -11.04 8.60 52.90
CA GLU A 207 -10.48 7.37 52.33
C GLU A 207 -9.67 7.69 51.06
N ASP A 208 -8.58 6.98 50.83
CA ASP A 208 -7.78 7.04 49.59
C ASP A 208 -7.44 5.64 49.11
N LEU A 209 -7.44 5.44 47.79
CA LEU A 209 -7.00 4.19 47.16
C LEU A 209 -5.50 3.97 47.38
N LYS A 210 -5.09 2.74 47.69
CA LYS A 210 -3.68 2.35 47.66
C LYS A 210 -3.29 1.94 46.23
N TYR A 211 -2.41 2.73 45.60
CA TYR A 211 -1.94 2.46 44.23
C TYR A 211 -0.50 2.96 44.03
N VAL A 212 0.15 2.45 42.97
CA VAL A 212 1.38 3.05 42.42
C VAL A 212 1.13 3.38 40.97
N LEU A 213 1.13 4.66 40.63
CA LEU A 213 1.04 5.11 39.24
C LEU A 213 2.46 5.32 38.69
N ARG A 214 2.80 4.63 37.60
CA ARG A 214 4.10 4.74 36.93
C ARG A 214 4.00 5.62 35.70
N LYS A 215 5.02 6.46 35.52
CA LYS A 215 5.25 7.25 34.31
C LYS A 215 6.53 6.82 33.61
N ALA A 216 6.61 7.11 32.31
CA ALA A 216 7.81 6.90 31.52
C ALA A 216 8.90 7.91 31.87
N ALA A 217 10.15 7.49 31.72
CA ALA A 217 11.33 8.34 31.76
C ALA A 217 12.16 8.06 30.50
N PHE A 218 12.09 8.96 29.53
CA PHE A 218 12.76 8.88 28.24
C PHE A 218 14.18 9.43 28.32
N THR A 219 15.08 8.82 27.56
CA THR A 219 16.45 9.31 27.43
C THR A 219 16.46 10.62 26.66
N THR A 220 16.98 11.68 27.27
CA THR A 220 17.20 12.99 26.62
C THR A 220 18.62 13.11 26.10
N GLY A 221 18.84 13.91 25.06
CA GLY A 221 20.19 14.17 24.52
C GLY A 221 20.75 13.08 23.60
N THR A 222 20.04 11.96 23.45
CA THR A 222 20.32 10.92 22.44
C THR A 222 19.06 10.69 21.63
N ASN A 223 19.19 10.63 20.31
CA ASN A 223 18.04 10.38 19.44
C ASN A 223 17.75 8.88 19.32
N GLY A 224 16.48 8.52 19.34
CA GLY A 224 16.01 7.19 18.94
C GLY A 224 15.79 7.16 17.43
N VAL A 225 16.15 6.05 16.78
CA VAL A 225 15.88 5.87 15.34
C VAL A 225 15.05 4.61 15.14
N VAL A 226 13.91 4.77 14.46
CA VAL A 226 13.12 3.66 13.95
C VAL A 226 13.10 3.76 12.43
N THR A 227 13.54 2.71 11.74
CA THR A 227 13.60 2.69 10.28
C THR A 227 12.42 1.90 9.74
N MET A 228 11.49 2.60 9.08
CA MET A 228 10.45 1.94 8.29
C MET A 228 11.06 1.38 7.02
N LYS A 229 10.62 0.20 6.60
CA LYS A 229 11.06 -0.46 5.37
C LYS A 229 9.85 -0.78 4.51
N ASN A 230 10.01 -0.80 3.19
CA ASN A 230 8.93 -1.29 2.32
C ASN A 230 8.58 -2.74 2.67
N ASP A 231 7.31 -3.06 2.46
CA ASP A 231 6.84 -4.44 2.42
C ASP A 231 7.05 -5.02 1.01
N VAL A 232 6.77 -6.31 0.87
CA VAL A 232 6.80 -7.01 -0.41
C VAL A 232 5.85 -6.35 -1.40
N VAL A 233 6.35 -6.01 -2.59
CA VAL A 233 5.51 -5.62 -3.72
C VAL A 233 4.67 -6.84 -4.13
N PRO A 234 3.32 -6.75 -4.11
CA PRO A 234 2.47 -7.89 -4.46
C PRO A 234 2.73 -8.39 -5.88
N THR A 235 2.57 -9.69 -6.10
CA THR A 235 2.61 -10.25 -7.45
C THR A 235 1.38 -9.85 -8.26
N LYS A 236 1.54 -9.78 -9.58
CA LYS A 236 0.51 -9.38 -10.52
C LYS A 236 -0.03 -10.59 -11.28
N THR A 237 -1.34 -10.78 -11.27
CA THR A 237 -1.99 -11.67 -12.24
C THR A 237 -2.19 -10.93 -13.56
N LEU A 238 -1.65 -11.49 -14.64
CA LEU A 238 -1.74 -10.91 -15.98
C LEU A 238 -3.08 -11.20 -16.65
N ALA A 239 -3.40 -10.43 -17.68
CA ALA A 239 -4.53 -10.71 -18.56
C ALA A 239 -4.34 -12.06 -19.29
N ALA A 240 -5.43 -12.62 -19.80
CA ALA A 240 -5.39 -13.90 -20.49
C ALA A 240 -4.43 -13.87 -21.70
N ASN A 241 -3.67 -14.95 -21.86
CA ASN A 241 -2.70 -15.16 -22.93
C ASN A 241 -1.59 -14.10 -23.01
N PRO A 242 -0.84 -13.85 -21.93
CA PRO A 242 0.15 -12.77 -21.91
C PRO A 242 1.46 -13.11 -22.64
N LEU A 243 1.67 -14.38 -23.03
CA LEU A 243 2.93 -14.83 -23.64
C LEU A 243 2.78 -14.90 -25.16
N ILE A 244 3.63 -14.18 -25.89
CA ILE A 244 3.68 -14.22 -27.35
C ILE A 244 4.88 -15.02 -27.79
N PHE A 245 4.63 -16.24 -28.28
CA PHE A 245 5.63 -17.08 -28.93
C PHE A 245 5.82 -16.60 -30.37
N THR A 246 7.06 -16.59 -30.85
CA THR A 246 7.39 -16.28 -32.23
C THR A 246 8.06 -17.50 -32.87
N ASN A 247 7.62 -17.85 -34.07
CA ASN A 247 8.14 -18.99 -34.81
C ASN A 247 9.65 -18.86 -35.01
N SER A 248 10.39 -19.93 -34.74
CA SER A 248 11.84 -19.98 -34.91
C SER A 248 12.63 -18.93 -34.10
N SER A 249 12.10 -18.45 -32.96
CA SER A 249 12.74 -17.44 -32.11
C SER A 249 12.80 -17.85 -30.64
N THR A 250 13.99 -17.84 -30.05
CA THR A 250 14.17 -18.05 -28.60
C THR A 250 13.74 -16.85 -27.76
N THR A 251 13.26 -15.77 -28.37
CA THR A 251 12.78 -14.58 -27.65
C THR A 251 11.29 -14.71 -27.40
N LEU A 252 10.89 -14.84 -26.12
CA LEU A 252 9.49 -14.86 -25.72
C LEU A 252 9.09 -13.47 -25.22
N ARG A 253 8.08 -12.85 -25.84
CA ARG A 253 7.54 -11.57 -25.38
C ARG A 253 6.46 -11.81 -24.32
N VAL A 254 6.53 -11.05 -23.24
CA VAL A 254 5.58 -11.08 -22.12
C VAL A 254 4.84 -9.75 -22.09
N LYS A 255 3.51 -9.79 -22.24
CA LYS A 255 2.62 -8.64 -22.05
C LYS A 255 2.40 -8.42 -20.55
N HIS A 256 2.99 -7.36 -20.03
CA HIS A 256 2.92 -7.01 -18.61
C HIS A 256 2.75 -5.49 -18.46
N PRO A 257 1.51 -4.99 -18.49
CA PRO A 257 1.25 -3.55 -18.39
C PRO A 257 1.80 -2.96 -17.09
N ASN A 258 2.50 -1.82 -17.19
CA ASN A 258 3.09 -1.09 -16.06
C ASN A 258 4.01 -1.95 -15.18
N HIS A 259 4.85 -2.81 -15.76
CA HIS A 259 5.72 -3.70 -14.99
C HIS A 259 6.85 -3.01 -14.21
N GLN A 260 7.16 -1.74 -14.54
CA GLN A 260 8.16 -0.90 -13.86
C GLN A 260 9.57 -1.53 -13.77
N MET A 261 9.96 -2.30 -14.78
CA MET A 261 11.26 -3.00 -14.83
C MET A 261 12.00 -2.56 -16.10
N HIS A 262 12.69 -1.41 -16.06
CA HIS A 262 13.33 -0.81 -17.23
C HIS A 262 14.85 -0.97 -17.29
N SER A 263 15.40 -1.91 -16.52
CA SER A 263 16.80 -2.35 -16.61
C SER A 263 16.87 -3.79 -17.11
N THR A 264 17.89 -4.11 -17.91
CA THR A 264 18.16 -5.49 -18.36
C THR A 264 18.58 -6.41 -17.21
N SER A 265 19.05 -5.85 -16.09
CA SER A 265 19.32 -6.60 -14.85
C SER A 265 18.07 -6.85 -13.99
N ASN A 266 16.89 -6.38 -14.40
CA ASN A 266 15.67 -6.75 -13.68
C ASN A 266 15.40 -8.26 -13.76
N ASN A 267 15.05 -8.81 -12.62
CA ASN A 267 14.66 -10.19 -12.42
C ASN A 267 13.13 -10.28 -12.34
N VAL A 268 12.56 -11.34 -12.92
CA VAL A 268 11.12 -11.62 -12.85
C VAL A 268 10.86 -13.11 -12.62
N THR A 269 9.98 -13.41 -11.66
CA THR A 269 9.44 -14.75 -11.49
C THR A 269 8.12 -14.83 -12.23
N ILE A 270 8.00 -15.79 -13.15
CA ILE A 270 6.76 -16.10 -13.88
C ILE A 270 6.26 -17.45 -13.38
N SER A 271 4.95 -17.57 -13.16
CA SER A 271 4.31 -18.79 -12.70
C SER A 271 2.87 -18.91 -13.23
N GLY A 272 2.26 -20.08 -13.11
CA GLY A 272 0.86 -20.29 -13.49
C GLY A 272 0.60 -20.40 -15.00
N VAL A 273 1.66 -20.52 -15.81
CA VAL A 273 1.55 -20.78 -17.25
C VAL A 273 1.10 -22.22 -17.48
N VAL A 274 0.02 -22.39 -18.24
CA VAL A 274 -0.59 -23.68 -18.56
C VAL A 274 -0.84 -23.83 -20.07
N SER A 275 -0.88 -25.08 -20.55
CA SER A 275 -1.04 -25.39 -21.98
C SER A 275 -2.51 -25.40 -22.42
N GLY A 276 -3.39 -25.68 -21.45
CA GLY A 276 -4.81 -25.95 -21.64
C GLY A 276 -5.13 -27.39 -22.04
N ALA A 277 -4.12 -28.26 -22.25
CA ALA A 277 -4.33 -29.69 -22.52
C ALA A 277 -4.21 -30.51 -21.23
N THR A 278 -5.31 -31.15 -20.84
CA THR A 278 -5.41 -31.95 -19.61
C THR A 278 -6.13 -33.27 -19.86
N THR A 279 -5.75 -34.30 -19.11
CA THR A 279 -6.41 -35.60 -19.05
C THR A 279 -6.31 -36.14 -17.61
N THR A 280 -6.67 -37.40 -17.37
CA THR A 280 -6.52 -38.05 -16.07
C THR A 280 -5.67 -39.31 -16.16
N LEU A 281 -5.04 -39.67 -15.05
CA LEU A 281 -4.34 -40.93 -14.91
C LEU A 281 -5.35 -42.09 -14.89
N ASN A 282 -5.07 -43.17 -15.62
CA ASN A 282 -5.86 -44.40 -15.63
C ASN A 282 -5.07 -45.53 -14.93
N GLY A 283 -5.20 -45.57 -13.61
CA GLY A 283 -4.46 -46.43 -12.70
C GLY A 283 -3.35 -45.69 -11.97
N ALA A 284 -3.27 -45.88 -10.65
CA ALA A 284 -2.27 -45.26 -9.80
C ALA A 284 -0.83 -45.63 -10.21
N ILE A 285 0.10 -44.70 -10.00
CA ILE A 285 1.54 -44.92 -10.21
C ILE A 285 2.33 -44.69 -8.92
N THR A 286 3.41 -45.46 -8.76
CA THR A 286 4.40 -45.33 -7.70
C THR A 286 5.51 -44.35 -8.11
N ALA A 287 6.31 -43.91 -7.13
CA ALA A 287 7.44 -43.01 -7.36
C ALA A 287 8.57 -43.62 -8.24
N ALA A 288 8.56 -44.94 -8.47
CA ALA A 288 9.57 -45.65 -9.26
C ALA A 288 9.08 -46.05 -10.67
N GLN A 289 7.80 -45.88 -10.99
CA GLN A 289 7.26 -46.28 -12.28
C GLN A 289 7.75 -45.37 -13.41
N THR A 290 8.20 -46.00 -14.50
CA THR A 290 8.68 -45.36 -15.74
C THR A 290 7.66 -45.45 -16.89
N THR A 291 6.44 -45.90 -16.58
CA THR A 291 5.31 -45.98 -17.51
C THR A 291 4.03 -45.56 -16.78
N LEU A 292 3.08 -44.99 -17.52
CA LEU A 292 1.75 -44.66 -17.03
C LEU A 292 0.70 -44.86 -18.12
N THR A 293 -0.58 -44.85 -17.76
CA THR A 293 -1.68 -44.88 -18.73
C THR A 293 -2.54 -43.64 -18.53
N LEU A 294 -2.83 -42.92 -19.61
CA LEU A 294 -3.76 -41.80 -19.63
C LEU A 294 -5.17 -42.30 -19.90
N THR A 295 -6.19 -41.61 -19.41
CA THR A 295 -7.59 -41.88 -19.80
C THR A 295 -7.80 -41.57 -21.27
N LEU A 296 -7.22 -40.46 -21.73
CA LEU A 296 -7.15 -40.05 -23.14
C LEU A 296 -5.75 -39.51 -23.45
N GLY A 297 -5.10 -40.05 -24.48
CA GLY A 297 -3.78 -39.60 -24.96
C GLY A 297 -3.81 -38.48 -26.01
N THR A 298 -4.99 -38.00 -26.42
CA THR A 298 -5.13 -36.91 -27.40
C THR A 298 -4.36 -35.67 -26.96
N ASN A 299 -3.58 -35.05 -27.87
CA ASN A 299 -2.65 -33.93 -27.65
C ASN A 299 -1.35 -34.30 -26.90
N PHE A 300 -1.27 -35.46 -26.27
CA PHE A 300 -0.05 -35.96 -25.61
C PHE A 300 0.83 -36.77 -26.59
N ASP A 301 0.43 -36.88 -27.86
CA ASP A 301 1.14 -37.58 -28.93
C ASP A 301 1.46 -36.68 -30.14
N ASP A 302 1.29 -35.36 -30.00
CA ASP A 302 1.51 -34.40 -31.08
C ASP A 302 3.02 -34.27 -31.40
N THR A 303 3.36 -34.26 -32.69
CA THR A 303 4.74 -34.19 -33.21
C THR A 303 4.97 -33.04 -34.19
N SER A 304 3.96 -32.21 -34.46
CA SER A 304 4.09 -31.11 -35.44
C SER A 304 3.18 -29.89 -35.19
N GLY A 305 2.30 -29.95 -34.19
CA GLY A 305 1.39 -28.88 -33.82
C GLY A 305 1.74 -28.17 -32.51
N LYS A 306 0.75 -27.45 -31.97
CA LYS A 306 0.84 -26.64 -30.75
C LYS A 306 1.33 -27.44 -29.54
N PHE A 307 1.07 -28.74 -29.48
CA PHE A 307 1.39 -29.61 -28.35
C PHE A 307 2.61 -30.49 -28.62
N SER A 308 3.35 -30.18 -29.68
CA SER A 308 4.49 -30.96 -30.13
C SER A 308 5.61 -31.04 -29.09
N GLN A 309 6.27 -32.20 -29.08
CA GLN A 309 7.49 -32.49 -28.33
C GLN A 309 8.61 -31.48 -28.57
N ASP A 310 9.57 -31.44 -27.64
CA ASP A 310 10.73 -30.57 -27.71
C ASP A 310 11.76 -31.05 -28.75
N ALA A 311 12.87 -30.33 -28.89
CA ALA A 311 13.94 -30.69 -29.83
C ALA A 311 14.62 -32.04 -29.52
N SER A 312 14.45 -32.58 -28.31
CA SER A 312 14.96 -33.90 -27.89
C SER A 312 13.96 -35.03 -28.15
N ASN A 313 12.80 -34.72 -28.75
CA ASN A 313 11.67 -35.63 -28.89
C ASN A 313 11.10 -36.07 -27.53
N GLU A 314 11.05 -35.14 -26.58
CA GLU A 314 10.48 -35.35 -25.25
C GLU A 314 9.25 -34.46 -25.05
N TRP A 315 8.22 -35.02 -24.42
CA TRP A 315 7.08 -34.27 -23.92
C TRP A 315 7.17 -34.12 -22.40
N TYR A 316 6.68 -33.00 -21.89
CA TYR A 316 6.62 -32.71 -20.46
C TYR A 316 5.19 -32.77 -19.95
N ILE A 317 4.97 -33.38 -18.79
CA ILE A 317 3.69 -33.41 -18.09
C ILE A 317 3.88 -33.02 -16.64
N LYS A 318 2.80 -32.53 -16.04
CA LYS A 318 2.71 -32.25 -14.62
C LYS A 318 1.56 -33.03 -14.02
N ILE A 319 1.81 -33.69 -12.89
CA ILE A 319 0.79 -34.32 -12.04
C ILE A 319 1.04 -33.83 -10.62
N ASP A 320 0.03 -33.20 -10.01
CA ASP A 320 0.17 -32.53 -8.72
C ASP A 320 1.36 -31.54 -8.76
N ASP A 321 2.37 -31.73 -7.90
CA ASP A 321 3.60 -30.93 -7.88
C ASP A 321 4.78 -31.58 -8.64
N GLU A 322 4.61 -32.78 -9.22
CA GLU A 322 5.68 -33.46 -9.94
C GLU A 322 5.66 -33.12 -11.43
N ILE A 323 6.82 -32.70 -11.96
CA ILE A 323 7.05 -32.57 -13.39
C ILE A 323 7.82 -33.80 -13.89
N MET A 324 7.34 -34.38 -14.98
CA MET A 324 7.91 -35.56 -15.61
C MET A 324 8.10 -35.31 -17.11
N LYS A 325 9.04 -36.04 -17.71
CA LYS A 325 9.17 -36.07 -19.18
C LYS A 325 9.08 -37.48 -19.72
N TYR A 326 8.59 -37.66 -20.94
CA TYR A 326 8.48 -38.94 -21.62
C TYR A 326 8.80 -38.80 -23.11
N ASN A 327 9.11 -39.90 -23.78
CA ASN A 327 9.53 -39.89 -25.18
C ASN A 327 8.71 -40.83 -26.09
N ALA A 328 7.73 -41.55 -25.53
CA ALA A 328 6.88 -42.43 -26.32
C ALA A 328 5.50 -42.59 -25.70
N ILE A 329 4.47 -42.49 -26.55
CA ILE A 329 3.08 -42.81 -26.23
C ILE A 329 2.49 -43.68 -27.33
N SER A 330 1.71 -44.69 -26.96
CA SER A 330 0.93 -45.51 -27.89
C SER A 330 -0.53 -45.51 -27.46
N THR A 331 -1.37 -44.80 -28.22
CA THR A 331 -2.77 -44.49 -27.84
C THR A 331 -2.82 -43.77 -26.50
N ASN A 332 -2.95 -44.53 -25.41
CA ASN A 332 -3.06 -44.01 -24.04
C ASN A 332 -1.88 -44.42 -23.15
N ALA A 333 -1.04 -45.35 -23.60
CA ALA A 333 0.07 -45.88 -22.80
C ALA A 333 1.33 -45.04 -23.02
N VAL A 334 1.78 -44.36 -21.97
CA VAL A 334 2.99 -43.53 -21.95
C VAL A 334 4.17 -44.34 -21.40
N SER A 335 5.34 -44.20 -22.02
CA SER A 335 6.55 -44.93 -21.68
C SER A 335 7.81 -44.07 -21.84
N GLY A 336 8.94 -44.55 -21.30
CA GLY A 336 10.19 -43.80 -21.30
C GLY A 336 10.17 -42.60 -20.36
N ILE A 337 9.40 -42.68 -19.27
CA ILE A 337 9.24 -41.59 -18.32
C ILE A 337 10.52 -41.40 -17.51
N THR A 338 11.01 -40.16 -17.47
CA THR A 338 11.97 -39.69 -16.48
C THR A 338 11.24 -38.81 -15.46
N ARG A 339 11.32 -39.20 -14.19
CA ARG A 339 10.62 -38.58 -13.05
C ARG A 339 11.38 -37.36 -12.51
N ALA A 340 10.75 -36.58 -11.64
CA ALA A 340 11.41 -35.53 -10.85
C ALA A 340 12.24 -34.52 -11.69
N GLN A 341 11.64 -33.96 -12.72
CA GLN A 341 12.27 -32.90 -13.52
C GLN A 341 12.19 -31.55 -12.78
N ASP A 342 13.06 -30.60 -13.13
CA ASP A 342 13.03 -29.23 -12.61
C ASP A 342 13.01 -29.12 -11.07
N SER A 343 13.81 -29.97 -10.41
CA SER A 343 13.90 -30.07 -8.95
C SER A 343 12.60 -30.47 -8.23
N THR A 344 11.59 -30.99 -8.94
CA THR A 344 10.44 -31.61 -8.28
C THR A 344 10.81 -32.96 -7.66
N THR A 345 9.92 -33.53 -6.85
CA THR A 345 10.15 -34.82 -6.18
C THR A 345 9.30 -35.92 -6.79
N ALA A 346 9.88 -37.10 -7.05
CA ALA A 346 9.14 -38.25 -7.54
C ALA A 346 8.16 -38.77 -6.48
N ALA A 347 6.87 -38.85 -6.82
CA ALA A 347 5.81 -39.16 -5.88
C ALA A 347 4.89 -40.32 -6.33
N THR A 348 4.07 -40.83 -5.41
CA THR A 348 2.96 -41.71 -5.75
C THR A 348 1.77 -40.85 -6.20
N HIS A 349 1.15 -41.16 -7.34
CA HIS A 349 -0.05 -40.47 -7.80
C HIS A 349 -1.23 -41.44 -7.86
N ALA A 350 -2.39 -40.97 -7.41
CA ALA A 350 -3.61 -41.76 -7.36
C ALA A 350 -4.23 -41.94 -8.76
N ASP A 351 -5.02 -43.00 -8.91
CA ASP A 351 -5.91 -43.15 -10.07
C ASP A 351 -6.85 -41.93 -10.18
N GLY A 352 -7.05 -41.43 -11.39
CA GLY A 352 -7.84 -40.22 -11.65
C GLY A 352 -7.13 -38.89 -11.37
N ALA A 353 -5.85 -38.89 -10.96
CA ALA A 353 -5.07 -37.65 -10.82
C ALA A 353 -5.02 -36.87 -12.15
N THR A 354 -5.08 -35.54 -12.08
CA THR A 354 -5.06 -34.70 -13.28
C THR A 354 -3.65 -34.70 -13.88
N VAL A 355 -3.57 -34.98 -15.18
CA VAL A 355 -2.33 -34.93 -15.95
C VAL A 355 -2.43 -33.73 -16.90
N GLU A 356 -1.55 -32.76 -16.71
CA GLU A 356 -1.46 -31.57 -17.54
C GLU A 356 -0.28 -31.71 -18.48
N LEU A 357 -0.47 -31.39 -19.77
CA LEU A 357 0.67 -31.23 -20.67
C LEU A 357 1.41 -29.94 -20.28
N TYR A 358 2.69 -30.06 -19.94
CA TYR A 358 3.50 -29.00 -19.36
C TYR A 358 4.47 -28.38 -20.36
N MET A 359 3.97 -28.13 -21.56
CA MET A 359 4.72 -27.52 -22.66
C MET A 359 3.78 -26.97 -23.75
N LEU A 360 4.31 -26.09 -24.59
CA LEU A 360 3.66 -25.61 -25.82
C LEU A 360 4.70 -25.27 -26.88
N HIS A 361 4.35 -25.47 -28.16
CA HIS A 361 5.17 -25.10 -29.32
C HIS A 361 6.62 -25.58 -29.24
N ASN A 362 6.87 -26.81 -28.79
CA ASN A 362 8.21 -27.38 -28.55
C ASN A 362 8.99 -26.76 -27.37
N VAL A 363 8.35 -25.94 -26.53
CA VAL A 363 8.97 -25.29 -25.36
C VAL A 363 8.37 -25.85 -24.06
N PRO A 364 9.17 -26.55 -23.25
CA PRO A 364 8.78 -26.96 -21.90
C PRO A 364 8.51 -25.75 -21.00
N PHE A 365 7.46 -25.80 -20.19
CA PHE A 365 7.18 -24.70 -19.26
C PHE A 365 8.15 -24.61 -18.09
N THR A 366 9.05 -25.56 -17.90
CA THR A 366 10.21 -25.44 -17.00
C THR A 366 11.13 -24.27 -17.43
N GLU A 367 11.09 -23.89 -18.71
CA GLU A 367 11.83 -22.72 -19.20
C GLU A 367 11.13 -21.40 -18.86
N ILE A 368 9.82 -21.41 -18.60
CA ILE A 368 8.99 -20.20 -18.44
C ILE A 368 8.56 -20.00 -16.99
N ASN A 369 7.95 -21.01 -16.37
CA ASN A 369 7.48 -21.01 -14.97
C ASN A 369 8.67 -21.08 -14.01
N LYS A 370 9.51 -20.05 -14.02
CA LYS A 370 10.72 -19.93 -13.22
C LYS A 370 11.05 -18.47 -12.95
N THR A 371 12.14 -18.28 -12.21
CA THR A 371 12.80 -16.97 -12.14
C THR A 371 13.72 -16.76 -13.34
N HIS A 372 13.53 -15.64 -14.02
CA HIS A 372 14.39 -15.11 -15.06
C HIS A 372 15.23 -13.99 -14.46
N THR A 373 16.54 -14.09 -14.57
CA THR A 373 17.48 -13.14 -13.96
C THR A 373 17.96 -12.05 -14.91
N ALA A 374 17.33 -11.96 -16.07
CA ALA A 374 17.54 -10.90 -17.04
C ALA A 374 16.29 -10.80 -17.93
N ILE A 375 15.99 -9.58 -18.34
CA ILE A 375 14.97 -9.26 -19.33
C ILE A 375 15.57 -8.38 -20.43
N ALA A 376 14.96 -8.36 -21.60
CA ALA A 376 15.42 -7.57 -22.75
C ALA A 376 14.26 -6.96 -23.53
N ASN A 377 14.56 -6.06 -24.48
CA ASN A 377 13.58 -5.41 -25.35
C ASN A 377 12.39 -4.86 -24.55
N ILE A 378 12.71 -3.96 -23.62
CA ILE A 378 11.78 -3.51 -22.61
C ILE A 378 11.00 -2.31 -23.14
N GLY A 379 9.68 -2.41 -23.16
CA GLY A 379 8.78 -1.27 -23.35
C GLY A 379 8.12 -0.85 -22.04
N LEU A 380 7.08 -0.03 -22.10
CA LEU A 380 6.28 0.33 -20.92
C LEU A 380 5.42 -0.82 -20.37
N ASP A 381 4.90 -1.65 -21.27
CA ASP A 381 3.91 -2.69 -20.98
C ASP A 381 4.32 -4.10 -21.44
N TYR A 382 5.59 -4.27 -21.83
CA TYR A 382 6.11 -5.56 -22.23
C TYR A 382 7.62 -5.63 -22.03
N TYR A 383 8.10 -6.85 -21.92
CA TYR A 383 9.52 -7.17 -22.03
C TYR A 383 9.66 -8.53 -22.69
N THR A 384 10.90 -8.96 -22.92
CA THR A 384 11.21 -10.28 -23.44
C THR A 384 12.08 -11.07 -22.49
N ILE A 385 11.89 -12.39 -22.49
CA ILE A 385 12.74 -13.37 -21.80
C ILE A 385 13.33 -14.33 -22.82
N THR A 386 14.43 -14.98 -22.47
CA THR A 386 15.12 -15.93 -23.34
C THR A 386 14.71 -17.36 -23.02
N LEU A 387 14.29 -18.08 -24.05
CA LEU A 387 14.04 -19.52 -24.04
C LEU A 387 15.30 -20.28 -24.46
N THR A 388 15.40 -21.55 -24.05
CA THR A 388 16.37 -22.49 -24.61
C THR A 388 15.76 -23.26 -25.79
N GLY A 389 14.47 -23.58 -25.71
CA GLY A 389 13.70 -24.14 -26.82
C GLY A 389 13.41 -23.10 -27.90
N THR A 390 13.33 -23.55 -29.15
CA THR A 390 12.91 -22.72 -30.28
C THR A 390 11.46 -23.05 -30.62
N PRO A 391 10.52 -22.11 -30.44
CA PRO A 391 9.12 -22.33 -30.75
C PRO A 391 8.90 -22.70 -32.22
N SER A 392 8.06 -23.69 -32.45
CA SER A 392 7.59 -24.04 -33.80
C SER A 392 6.10 -23.75 -33.89
N ILE A 393 5.72 -22.79 -34.73
CA ILE A 393 4.32 -22.42 -34.94
C ILE A 393 3.97 -22.78 -36.39
N SER A 394 3.00 -23.69 -36.55
CA SER A 394 2.48 -24.10 -37.85
C SER A 394 1.10 -23.48 -38.10
N GLY A 395 0.90 -22.84 -39.25
CA GLY A 395 -0.34 -22.13 -39.59
C GLY A 395 -0.09 -20.88 -40.45
N GLY A 396 -1.08 -19.99 -40.54
CA GLY A 396 -1.00 -18.73 -41.30
C GLY A 396 -0.43 -17.54 -40.51
N SER A 397 0.07 -17.73 -39.29
CA SER A 397 0.66 -16.70 -38.42
C SER A 397 2.02 -17.16 -37.92
N ASP A 398 2.98 -16.23 -37.82
CA ASP A 398 4.31 -16.46 -37.24
C ASP A 398 4.34 -16.26 -35.71
N THR A 399 3.22 -15.87 -35.11
CA THR A 399 3.11 -15.67 -33.66
C THR A 399 1.89 -16.37 -33.07
N ALA A 400 1.98 -16.73 -31.79
CA ALA A 400 0.90 -17.34 -31.02
C ALA A 400 0.86 -16.79 -29.59
N GLU A 401 -0.33 -16.35 -29.15
CA GLU A 401 -0.55 -15.86 -27.79
C GLU A 401 -1.07 -16.99 -26.88
N ASN A 402 -0.38 -17.23 -25.76
CA ASN A 402 -0.67 -18.33 -24.83
C ASN A 402 -0.39 -17.94 -23.37
N GLY A 403 -0.68 -18.86 -22.46
CA GLY A 403 -0.45 -18.72 -21.01
C GLY A 403 -1.71 -18.81 -20.15
N GLY A 404 -2.91 -18.72 -20.75
CA GLY A 404 -4.17 -18.76 -20.00
C GLY A 404 -4.38 -17.51 -19.14
N ALA A 405 -5.33 -17.55 -18.20
CA ALA A 405 -5.75 -16.40 -17.37
C ALA A 405 -5.12 -16.36 -15.96
N SER A 406 -4.27 -17.33 -15.64
CA SER A 406 -3.72 -17.53 -14.28
C SER A 406 -2.21 -17.24 -14.19
N VAL A 407 -1.63 -16.59 -15.20
CA VAL A 407 -0.21 -16.24 -15.17
C VAL A 407 0.03 -15.19 -14.11
N VAL A 408 0.91 -15.49 -13.17
CA VAL A 408 1.30 -14.61 -12.06
C VAL A 408 2.77 -14.26 -12.22
N VAL A 409 3.08 -12.96 -12.12
CA VAL A 409 4.42 -12.41 -12.29
C VAL A 409 4.79 -11.44 -11.16
N THR A 410 6.08 -11.28 -10.91
CA THR A 410 6.60 -10.23 -10.01
C THR A 410 6.84 -8.92 -10.77
N GLU A 411 6.66 -7.77 -10.13
CA GLU A 411 6.94 -6.44 -10.69
C GLU A 411 7.58 -5.52 -9.66
N ASN A 412 8.27 -4.46 -10.10
CA ASN A 412 8.70 -3.40 -9.21
C ASN A 412 7.61 -2.32 -9.12
N ALA A 413 7.80 -1.35 -8.22
CA ALA A 413 7.04 -0.11 -8.19
C ALA A 413 8.01 1.07 -8.28
N ILE A 414 8.20 1.57 -9.50
CA ILE A 414 8.95 2.81 -9.76
C ILE A 414 8.16 4.02 -9.25
N TYR A 415 8.87 5.06 -8.83
CA TYR A 415 8.30 6.36 -8.51
C TYR A 415 9.26 7.51 -8.87
N ASN A 416 8.65 8.59 -9.33
CA ASN A 416 9.26 9.90 -9.56
C ASN A 416 8.83 10.90 -8.48
N THR A 417 7.65 10.66 -7.90
CA THR A 417 7.14 11.40 -6.75
C THR A 417 6.74 10.41 -5.66
N GLY A 418 7.17 10.70 -4.45
CA GLY A 418 6.94 9.88 -3.27
C GLY A 418 6.22 10.64 -2.17
N MET A 419 5.42 9.97 -1.36
CA MET A 419 4.86 10.58 -0.15
C MET A 419 4.82 9.59 1.01
N ALA A 420 5.46 9.96 2.13
CA ALA A 420 5.42 9.21 3.37
C ALA A 420 4.15 9.57 4.16
N MET A 421 3.19 8.65 4.22
CA MET A 421 1.99 8.78 5.04
C MET A 421 2.23 8.05 6.35
N ILE A 422 2.74 8.78 7.34
CA ILE A 422 3.08 8.27 8.67
C ILE A 422 2.40 9.16 9.70
N SER A 423 1.53 8.58 10.51
CA SER A 423 0.88 9.34 11.59
C SER A 423 1.86 9.53 12.75
N THR A 424 2.05 10.79 13.14
CA THR A 424 2.93 11.16 14.24
C THR A 424 2.23 12.10 15.21
N MET A 425 2.58 11.99 16.49
CA MET A 425 2.22 12.96 17.52
C MET A 425 3.50 13.66 17.95
N LYS A 426 3.58 14.95 17.67
CA LYS A 426 4.65 15.82 18.13
C LYS A 426 4.11 16.71 19.24
N MET A 427 4.80 16.71 20.38
CA MET A 427 4.57 17.62 21.48
C MET A 427 5.65 18.70 21.47
N ASN A 428 5.43 19.81 22.18
CA ASN A 428 6.50 20.77 22.45
C ASN A 428 7.71 20.03 23.05
N ASN A 429 8.92 20.53 22.79
CA ASN A 429 10.17 19.93 23.27
C ASN A 429 10.54 18.53 22.71
N THR A 430 9.75 18.02 21.76
CA THR A 430 10.00 16.77 21.01
C THR A 430 10.04 17.03 19.50
N ASP A 431 10.69 16.15 18.73
CA ASP A 431 10.71 16.25 17.27
C ASP A 431 10.79 14.87 16.59
N VAL A 432 10.20 14.76 15.41
CA VAL A 432 10.32 13.60 14.52
C VAL A 432 10.85 14.08 13.18
N LYS A 433 12.04 13.62 12.81
CA LYS A 433 12.64 13.91 11.51
C LYS A 433 12.62 12.67 10.65
N ALA A 434 12.00 12.76 9.48
CA ALA A 434 12.04 11.71 8.47
C ALA A 434 13.17 11.96 7.47
N GLN A 435 13.95 10.93 7.22
CA GLN A 435 14.88 10.86 6.10
C GLN A 435 14.49 9.70 5.18
N ILE A 436 14.99 9.71 3.96
CA ILE A 436 14.76 8.63 2.98
C ILE A 436 16.08 8.07 2.48
N GLN A 437 16.11 6.75 2.33
CA GLN A 437 17.13 5.99 1.63
C GLN A 437 16.48 5.21 0.49
N PRO A 438 16.24 5.85 -0.66
CA PRO A 438 15.63 5.20 -1.81
C PRO A 438 16.67 4.37 -2.58
N THR A 439 16.17 3.41 -3.38
CA THR A 439 16.94 2.70 -4.40
C THR A 439 16.63 3.28 -5.78
N THR A 440 17.67 3.58 -6.55
CA THR A 440 17.54 4.10 -7.92
C THR A 440 16.94 3.06 -8.88
N GLY A 441 16.05 3.51 -9.76
CA GLY A 441 15.53 2.75 -10.90
C GLY A 441 15.97 3.37 -12.23
N THR A 442 15.50 2.79 -13.34
CA THR A 442 15.74 3.29 -14.71
C THR A 442 14.42 3.72 -15.33
N SER A 443 14.43 4.81 -16.10
CA SER A 443 13.25 5.26 -16.86
C SER A 443 13.04 4.40 -18.12
N PRO A 444 11.83 4.28 -18.68
CA PRO A 444 11.52 3.41 -19.83
C PRO A 444 12.42 3.56 -21.06
N SER A 445 12.89 4.78 -21.34
CA SER A 445 13.87 5.09 -22.40
C SER A 445 15.13 5.76 -21.84
N GLY A 446 15.41 5.50 -20.56
CA GLY A 446 16.50 6.12 -19.81
C GLY A 446 17.78 5.30 -19.76
N THR A 447 18.82 5.93 -19.22
CA THR A 447 20.14 5.32 -19.01
C THR A 447 20.59 5.43 -17.56
N GLU A 448 19.67 5.69 -16.63
CA GLU A 448 19.96 5.76 -15.21
C GLU A 448 20.39 4.39 -14.69
N THR A 449 21.29 4.39 -13.71
CA THR A 449 21.77 3.16 -13.08
C THR A 449 20.76 2.67 -12.05
N SER A 450 20.19 1.48 -12.27
CA SER A 450 19.31 0.82 -11.31
C SER A 450 20.06 0.19 -10.13
N PHE A 451 19.34 -0.08 -9.04
CA PHE A 451 19.78 -0.86 -7.88
C PHE A 451 20.86 -0.21 -7.00
N SER A 452 20.95 1.13 -7.00
CA SER A 452 21.81 1.85 -6.06
C SER A 452 20.99 2.38 -4.89
N THR A 453 21.15 1.78 -3.70
CA THR A 453 20.48 2.26 -2.48
C THR A 453 21.29 3.37 -1.82
N THR A 454 20.63 4.50 -1.55
CA THR A 454 21.24 5.63 -0.83
C THR A 454 21.69 5.20 0.57
N ILE A 455 22.94 5.46 0.91
CA ILE A 455 23.48 5.15 2.24
C ILE A 455 22.98 6.15 3.29
N ILE A 456 23.01 5.77 4.57
CA ILE A 456 22.48 6.61 5.65
C ILE A 456 23.17 7.98 5.76
N ALA A 457 24.45 8.07 5.37
CA ALA A 457 25.22 9.31 5.37
C ALA A 457 24.70 10.32 4.34
N ASP A 458 24.10 9.85 3.26
CA ASP A 458 23.57 10.66 2.15
C ASP A 458 22.03 10.73 2.17
N ALA A 459 21.40 10.19 3.22
CA ALA A 459 19.94 10.16 3.34
C ALA A 459 19.37 11.59 3.42
N THR A 460 18.44 11.91 2.53
CA THR A 460 17.84 13.24 2.42
C THR A 460 16.65 13.38 3.36
N SER A 461 16.46 14.57 3.94
CA SER A 461 15.30 14.84 4.79
C SER A 461 14.05 15.00 3.93
N ILE A 462 12.94 14.39 4.36
CA ILE A 462 11.65 14.49 3.68
C ILE A 462 10.55 14.97 4.64
N PRO A 463 9.58 15.77 4.16
CA PRO A 463 8.35 16.03 4.90
C PRO A 463 7.47 14.76 4.98
N ILE A 464 6.70 14.64 6.05
CA ILE A 464 5.69 13.60 6.22
C ILE A 464 4.34 14.15 5.74
N GLY A 465 3.61 13.40 4.91
CA GLY A 465 2.30 13.78 4.40
C GLY A 465 2.32 14.78 3.24
N GLU A 466 3.49 15.04 2.65
CA GLU A 466 3.65 15.90 1.47
C GLU A 466 4.39 15.16 0.35
N ASN A 467 4.21 15.65 -0.87
CA ASN A 467 4.90 15.12 -2.05
C ASN A 467 6.39 15.47 -2.00
N VAL A 468 7.22 14.47 -2.31
CA VAL A 468 8.65 14.58 -2.50
C VAL A 468 8.94 14.24 -3.96
N TYR A 469 9.55 15.19 -4.67
CA TYR A 469 9.97 15.02 -6.06
C TYR A 469 11.45 14.59 -6.08
N PHE A 470 11.79 13.66 -6.96
CA PHE A 470 13.15 13.17 -7.15
C PHE A 470 13.67 13.64 -8.50
N ASP A 471 14.99 13.82 -8.62
CA ASP A 471 15.63 14.21 -9.89
C ASP A 471 15.99 12.98 -10.75
N THR A 472 16.03 11.80 -10.11
CA THR A 472 16.24 10.51 -10.78
C THR A 472 15.18 9.52 -10.34
N THR A 473 14.85 8.61 -11.25
CA THR A 473 13.83 7.59 -11.04
C THR A 473 14.23 6.69 -9.88
N GLN A 474 13.31 6.49 -8.93
CA GLN A 474 13.50 5.61 -7.78
C GLN A 474 12.56 4.40 -7.89
N MET A 475 12.82 3.33 -7.13
CA MET A 475 11.97 2.16 -7.14
C MET A 475 11.88 1.45 -5.78
N VAL A 476 10.71 0.86 -5.55
CA VAL A 476 10.52 -0.24 -4.61
C VAL A 476 10.62 -1.53 -5.41
N CYS A 477 11.59 -2.37 -5.08
CA CYS A 477 11.90 -3.59 -5.80
C CYS A 477 10.91 -4.72 -5.46
N SER A 478 10.67 -5.61 -6.41
CA SER A 478 10.09 -6.93 -6.14
C SER A 478 11.00 -7.75 -5.21
N SER A 479 10.43 -8.73 -4.50
CA SER A 479 11.22 -9.59 -3.60
C SER A 479 12.39 -10.29 -4.29
N ILE A 480 12.24 -10.66 -5.56
CA ILE A 480 13.32 -11.31 -6.31
C ILE A 480 14.43 -10.32 -6.66
N ASN A 481 14.09 -9.07 -7.02
CA ASN A 481 15.07 -8.02 -7.26
C ASN A 481 15.76 -7.58 -5.96
N GLU A 482 15.05 -7.49 -4.83
CA GLU A 482 15.70 -7.25 -3.53
C GLU A 482 16.69 -8.37 -3.18
N THR A 483 16.31 -9.63 -3.43
CA THR A 483 17.16 -10.79 -3.16
C THR A 483 18.43 -10.78 -4.01
N ASN A 484 18.28 -10.63 -5.34
CA ASN A 484 19.40 -10.80 -6.27
C ASN A 484 20.25 -9.53 -6.42
N GLU A 485 19.62 -8.36 -6.47
CA GLU A 485 20.31 -7.10 -6.77
C GLU A 485 20.69 -6.32 -5.51
N LEU A 486 19.95 -6.50 -4.40
CA LEU A 486 20.19 -5.80 -3.12
C LEU A 486 20.64 -6.74 -1.98
N SER A 487 21.02 -7.98 -2.30
CA SER A 487 21.45 -8.99 -1.32
C SER A 487 20.42 -9.23 -0.19
N GLY A 488 19.13 -9.15 -0.53
CA GLY A 488 18.00 -9.30 0.40
C GLY A 488 17.70 -8.06 1.24
N SER A 489 18.33 -6.92 0.96
CA SER A 489 18.03 -5.66 1.66
C SER A 489 16.79 -4.99 1.08
N ALA A 490 16.02 -4.33 1.96
CA ALA A 490 14.86 -3.52 1.56
C ALA A 490 15.29 -2.36 0.66
N SER A 491 14.52 -2.15 -0.41
CA SER A 491 14.73 -1.15 -1.47
C SER A 491 14.28 0.27 -1.11
N LEU A 492 13.44 0.42 -0.08
CA LEU A 492 13.06 1.72 0.46
C LEU A 492 13.15 1.67 1.98
N GLN A 493 13.92 2.60 2.54
CA GLN A 493 14.01 2.78 3.98
C GLN A 493 13.73 4.24 4.34
N ILE A 494 12.92 4.44 5.39
CA ILE A 494 12.59 5.75 5.93
C ILE A 494 13.01 5.78 7.40
N PRO A 495 14.25 6.20 7.70
CA PRO A 495 14.69 6.45 9.06
C PRO A 495 13.90 7.61 9.69
N LEU A 496 13.19 7.32 10.78
CA LEU A 496 12.53 8.31 11.60
C LEU A 496 13.38 8.53 12.86
N THR A 497 13.95 9.72 12.97
CA THR A 497 14.73 10.14 14.13
C THR A 497 13.83 10.86 15.12
N LEU A 498 13.60 10.25 16.27
CA LEU A 498 12.85 10.79 17.39
C LEU A 498 13.83 11.46 18.36
N SER A 499 13.50 12.68 18.76
CA SER A 499 14.27 13.43 19.76
C SER A 499 13.37 14.03 20.83
N SER A 500 13.90 14.14 22.04
CA SER A 500 13.25 14.80 23.17
C SER A 500 14.28 15.54 24.01
N SER A 501 13.90 16.73 24.46
CA SER A 501 14.66 17.53 25.44
C SER A 501 14.12 17.39 26.88
N LYS A 502 13.03 16.62 27.08
CA LYS A 502 12.38 16.43 28.38
C LYS A 502 12.24 14.94 28.69
N VAL A 503 12.58 14.55 29.92
CA VAL A 503 12.57 13.13 30.36
C VAL A 503 11.17 12.54 30.42
N ASN A 504 10.13 13.35 30.59
CA ASN A 504 8.74 12.90 30.71
C ASN A 504 7.98 12.89 29.36
N LEU A 505 8.61 13.32 28.27
CA LEU A 505 7.99 13.41 26.95
C LEU A 505 8.77 12.64 25.88
N SER A 506 8.04 12.13 24.91
CA SER A 506 8.55 11.51 23.68
C SER A 506 7.57 11.82 22.56
N PRO A 507 8.05 12.03 21.33
CA PRO A 507 7.16 11.99 20.19
C PRO A 507 6.67 10.54 20.00
N VAL A 508 5.52 10.38 19.33
CA VAL A 508 4.88 9.07 19.10
C VAL A 508 4.67 8.86 17.61
N ILE A 509 4.89 7.64 17.15
CA ILE A 509 4.59 7.21 15.77
C ILE A 509 3.52 6.12 15.84
N ASP A 510 2.48 6.23 15.02
CA ASP A 510 1.47 5.17 14.87
C ASP A 510 1.91 4.21 13.76
N THR A 511 2.34 3.00 14.14
CA THR A 511 2.77 1.98 13.18
C THR A 511 1.61 1.24 12.51
N GLU A 512 0.37 1.45 12.96
CA GLU A 512 -0.81 0.83 12.34
C GLU A 512 -1.13 1.48 10.98
N ARG A 513 -0.64 2.70 10.75
CA ARG A 513 -0.85 3.47 9.52
C ARG A 513 0.47 4.08 9.04
N THR A 514 1.26 3.22 8.39
CA THR A 514 2.48 3.60 7.69
C THR A 514 2.37 3.14 6.24
N SER A 515 2.31 4.08 5.31
CA SER A 515 2.32 3.76 3.88
C SER A 515 3.21 4.71 3.11
N TRP A 516 3.78 4.20 2.03
CA TRP A 516 4.46 5.00 1.03
C TRP A 516 3.59 5.06 -0.22
N ILE A 517 3.32 6.27 -0.72
CA ILE A 517 2.65 6.46 -2.00
C ILE A 517 3.72 6.69 -3.06
N ALA A 518 3.76 5.78 -4.03
CA ALA A 518 4.63 5.82 -5.20
C ALA A 518 3.84 6.32 -6.41
N VAL A 519 4.31 7.39 -7.04
CA VAL A 519 3.72 7.94 -8.27
C VAL A 519 4.80 8.00 -9.35
N ALA A 520 4.52 7.38 -10.50
CA ALA A 520 5.41 7.38 -11.66
C ALA A 520 4.75 8.09 -12.85
N ASN A 521 5.53 8.91 -13.52
CA ASN A 521 5.20 9.48 -14.82
C ASN A 521 5.39 8.42 -15.90
N ARG A 522 4.47 8.39 -16.85
CA ARG A 522 4.52 7.47 -17.98
C ARG A 522 5.08 8.22 -19.19
N LEU A 523 6.40 8.17 -19.32
CA LEU A 523 7.18 8.88 -20.34
C LEU A 523 8.17 7.91 -20.99
N ASP A 524 8.21 7.92 -22.31
CA ASP A 524 9.11 7.17 -23.17
C ASP A 524 9.69 8.09 -24.26
N ASN A 525 10.63 7.55 -25.03
CA ASN A 525 11.20 8.22 -26.19
C ASN A 525 11.28 7.24 -27.36
N ILE A 526 10.30 7.31 -28.26
CA ILE A 526 10.19 6.43 -29.43
C ILE A 526 10.27 7.25 -30.71
N ASP A 527 11.43 7.23 -31.35
CA ASP A 527 11.70 8.00 -32.58
C ASP A 527 11.74 7.11 -33.83
N SER A 528 11.97 5.81 -33.66
CA SER A 528 12.22 4.88 -34.77
C SER A 528 11.84 3.45 -34.44
N SER A 529 11.86 2.59 -35.47
CA SER A 529 11.55 1.18 -35.31
C SER A 529 12.53 0.41 -34.41
N SER A 530 13.73 0.94 -34.13
CA SER A 530 14.67 0.29 -33.19
C SER A 530 14.26 0.44 -31.73
N ASP A 531 13.36 1.37 -31.43
CA ASP A 531 12.97 1.72 -30.06
C ASP A 531 11.80 0.85 -29.56
N VAL A 532 11.22 0.04 -30.45
CA VAL A 532 10.11 -0.88 -30.16
C VAL A 532 10.46 -2.31 -30.56
N PHE A 533 9.79 -3.28 -29.91
CA PHE A 533 9.97 -4.69 -30.20
C PHE A 533 8.62 -5.43 -30.30
N PRO A 534 8.41 -6.22 -31.38
CA PRO A 534 9.23 -6.30 -32.58
C PRO A 534 9.26 -4.97 -33.35
N THR A 535 10.29 -4.76 -34.17
CA THR A 535 10.46 -3.51 -34.93
C THR A 535 9.31 -3.26 -35.93
N THR A 536 8.54 -4.30 -36.28
CA THR A 536 7.34 -4.23 -37.11
C THR A 536 6.14 -3.60 -36.42
N ASP A 537 6.14 -3.50 -35.08
CA ASP A 537 5.08 -2.85 -34.30
C ASP A 537 5.25 -1.32 -34.29
N PHE A 538 6.29 -0.79 -34.93
CA PHE A 538 6.54 0.64 -35.01
C PHE A 538 5.52 1.34 -35.90
N VAL A 539 4.88 2.35 -35.32
CA VAL A 539 3.99 3.28 -35.99
C VAL A 539 4.58 4.66 -35.86
N ALA A 540 5.01 5.24 -36.99
CA ALA A 540 5.58 6.58 -36.99
C ALA A 540 4.54 7.61 -36.55
N THR A 541 4.97 8.64 -35.81
CA THR A 541 4.09 9.72 -35.32
C THR A 541 3.33 10.46 -36.43
N THR A 542 3.79 10.35 -37.67
CA THR A 542 3.17 10.91 -38.88
C THR A 542 2.03 10.07 -39.46
N GLU A 543 1.84 8.83 -39.01
CA GLU A 543 0.78 7.95 -39.51
C GLU A 543 -0.61 8.44 -39.07
N PRO A 544 -1.66 8.22 -39.89
CA PRO A 544 -3.01 8.68 -39.58
C PRO A 544 -3.57 8.08 -38.29
N GLU A 545 -3.22 6.82 -38.00
CA GLU A 545 -3.65 6.03 -36.86
C GLU A 545 -2.46 5.43 -36.13
N GLY A 546 -2.53 5.45 -34.80
CA GLY A 546 -1.49 4.90 -33.92
C GLY A 546 -0.33 5.86 -33.65
N ASP A 547 0.41 5.54 -32.60
CA ASP A 547 1.71 6.10 -32.20
C ASP A 547 2.19 5.25 -31.01
N ASN A 548 3.49 5.01 -30.90
CA ASN A 548 4.03 4.22 -29.80
C ASN A 548 4.42 5.06 -28.58
N ASN A 549 4.52 6.40 -28.70
CA ASN A 549 4.82 7.28 -27.55
C ASN A 549 3.63 7.36 -26.59
N ALA A 550 3.91 7.38 -25.29
CA ALA A 550 2.90 7.31 -24.24
C ALA A 550 2.18 8.64 -23.98
N ALA A 551 2.87 9.77 -24.11
CA ALA A 551 2.35 11.09 -23.75
C ALA A 551 1.99 11.92 -24.99
N ILE A 552 0.75 11.75 -25.45
CA ILE A 552 0.24 12.41 -26.66
C ILE A 552 -1.05 13.18 -26.35
N TYR A 553 -1.08 14.44 -26.77
CA TYR A 553 -2.28 15.27 -26.76
C TYR A 553 -2.71 15.58 -28.19
N MET A 554 -4.00 15.38 -28.49
CA MET A 554 -4.57 15.70 -29.79
C MET A 554 -5.81 16.57 -29.64
N THR A 555 -5.89 17.63 -30.43
CA THR A 555 -7.11 18.43 -30.51
C THR A 555 -8.19 17.67 -31.27
N LYS A 556 -9.45 18.06 -31.08
CA LYS A 556 -10.53 17.66 -32.01
C LYS A 556 -10.33 18.37 -33.36
N LYS A 557 -10.88 17.79 -34.44
CA LYS A 557 -10.98 18.46 -35.73
C LYS A 557 -11.67 19.82 -35.58
N VAL A 558 -11.01 20.87 -36.08
CA VAL A 558 -11.55 22.23 -36.15
C VAL A 558 -11.89 22.52 -37.60
N THR A 559 -13.13 22.91 -37.89
CA THR A 559 -13.56 23.34 -39.22
C THR A 559 -13.63 24.86 -39.28
N LEU A 560 -13.08 25.42 -40.36
CA LEU A 560 -12.99 26.85 -40.58
C LEU A 560 -14.16 27.34 -41.44
N GLU A 561 -14.66 28.55 -41.14
CA GLU A 561 -15.66 29.21 -41.98
C GLU A 561 -15.05 29.75 -43.28
N THR A 562 -13.82 30.25 -43.20
CA THR A 562 -13.03 30.68 -44.36
C THR A 562 -11.78 29.81 -44.45
N PRO A 563 -11.43 29.30 -45.64
CA PRO A 563 -10.21 28.52 -45.77
C PRO A 563 -8.95 29.32 -45.38
N ALA A 564 -7.93 28.63 -44.89
CA ALA A 564 -6.67 29.23 -44.46
C ALA A 564 -5.48 28.60 -45.19
N THR A 565 -4.34 29.30 -45.17
CA THR A 565 -3.08 28.88 -45.81
C THR A 565 -1.88 28.91 -44.84
N ALA A 566 -2.15 29.17 -43.55
CA ALA A 566 -1.14 29.19 -42.51
C ALA A 566 -1.71 28.75 -41.15
N LEU A 567 -0.85 28.19 -40.31
CA LEU A 567 -1.11 27.81 -38.92
C LEU A 567 0.00 28.38 -38.04
N ARG A 568 -0.39 28.99 -36.92
CA ARG A 568 0.53 29.44 -35.87
C ARG A 568 0.06 28.89 -34.53
N VAL A 569 0.90 28.12 -33.88
CA VAL A 569 0.65 27.51 -32.57
C VAL A 569 1.69 28.04 -31.59
N PHE A 570 1.24 28.55 -30.45
CA PHE A 570 2.14 28.95 -29.38
C PHE A 570 1.55 28.60 -28.02
N PHE A 571 2.42 28.22 -27.09
CA PHE A 571 2.07 27.94 -25.70
C PHE A 571 3.27 28.17 -24.80
N ALA A 572 3.02 28.29 -23.50
CA ALA A 572 4.05 28.26 -22.49
C ALA A 572 4.13 26.85 -21.90
N GLY A 573 5.34 26.31 -21.77
CA GLY A 573 5.56 24.94 -21.28
C GLY A 573 6.79 24.83 -20.39
N TYR A 574 6.73 23.91 -19.42
CA TYR A 574 7.92 23.41 -18.72
C TYR A 574 8.45 22.21 -19.51
N ARG A 575 9.75 22.19 -19.78
CA ARG A 575 10.42 21.05 -20.42
C ARG A 575 11.83 20.93 -19.89
N HIS A 576 12.13 19.81 -19.24
CA HIS A 576 13.49 19.54 -18.82
C HIS A 576 14.43 19.23 -20.01
N SER A 577 15.74 19.26 -19.77
CA SER A 577 16.75 18.98 -20.80
C SER A 577 16.73 17.53 -21.31
N SER A 578 16.19 16.59 -20.53
CA SER A 578 15.97 15.18 -20.90
C SER A 578 14.70 14.91 -21.71
N ALA A 579 13.90 15.94 -22.00
CA ALA A 579 12.62 15.80 -22.66
C ALA A 579 12.50 16.67 -23.92
N GLU A 580 11.55 16.33 -24.78
CA GLU A 580 11.25 17.00 -26.03
C GLU A 580 9.73 17.16 -26.21
N ILE A 581 9.33 18.28 -26.81
CA ILE A 581 7.95 18.54 -27.21
C ILE A 581 7.93 18.68 -28.73
N LYS A 582 7.34 17.70 -29.41
CA LYS A 582 7.13 17.71 -30.86
C LYS A 582 5.70 18.08 -31.17
N VAL A 583 5.50 19.01 -32.11
CA VAL A 583 4.17 19.43 -32.54
C VAL A 583 3.97 19.10 -34.01
N LEU A 584 2.81 18.53 -34.31
CA LEU A 584 2.37 18.17 -35.64
C LEU A 584 1.00 18.78 -35.94
N PHE A 585 0.69 18.93 -37.21
CA PHE A 585 -0.62 19.33 -37.68
C PHE A 585 -1.14 18.37 -38.75
N LYS A 586 -2.46 18.33 -38.87
CA LYS A 586 -3.20 17.63 -39.92
C LYS A 586 -4.19 18.62 -40.52
N THR A 587 -4.26 18.73 -41.84
CA THR A 587 -5.13 19.68 -42.55
C THR A 587 -5.93 19.01 -43.66
N LEU A 588 -7.20 19.36 -43.80
CA LEU A 588 -8.05 18.96 -44.93
C LEU A 588 -8.08 20.07 -45.97
N ARG A 589 -7.52 19.82 -47.14
CA ARG A 589 -7.50 20.80 -48.24
C ARG A 589 -8.90 21.03 -48.80
N THR A 590 -9.12 22.20 -49.41
CA THR A 590 -10.38 22.58 -50.07
C THR A 590 -10.74 21.66 -51.24
N ASP A 591 -9.73 21.09 -51.91
CA ASP A 591 -9.87 20.21 -53.07
C ASP A 591 -9.79 18.71 -52.72
N ASP A 592 -9.67 18.37 -51.44
CA ASP A 592 -9.53 17.01 -50.96
C ASP A 592 -10.86 16.49 -50.39
N ALA A 593 -11.28 15.31 -50.86
CA ALA A 593 -12.51 14.63 -50.46
C ALA A 593 -12.23 13.39 -49.57
N SER A 594 -10.97 13.17 -49.17
CA SER A 594 -10.58 12.08 -48.28
C SER A 594 -11.21 12.24 -46.89
N ASP A 595 -11.39 11.13 -46.16
CA ASP A 595 -11.77 11.23 -44.76
C ASP A 595 -10.64 11.91 -43.98
N PHE A 596 -11.01 12.76 -43.03
CA PHE A 596 -10.03 13.48 -42.22
C PHE A 596 -9.21 12.52 -41.35
N ASP A 597 -9.81 11.41 -40.93
CA ASP A 597 -9.14 10.44 -40.07
C ASP A 597 -8.08 9.64 -40.83
N ASP A 598 -8.23 9.46 -42.15
CA ASP A 598 -7.28 8.76 -43.03
C ASP A 598 -6.03 9.58 -43.41
N LEU A 599 -6.05 10.90 -43.15
CA LEU A 599 -4.91 11.77 -43.47
C LEU A 599 -3.79 11.61 -42.44
N GLY A 600 -2.53 11.53 -42.90
CA GLY A 600 -1.36 11.54 -42.02
C GLY A 600 -1.11 12.90 -41.33
N TRP A 601 -0.22 12.91 -40.36
CA TRP A 601 0.26 14.13 -39.69
C TRP A 601 1.52 14.68 -40.36
N THR A 602 1.65 16.00 -40.33
CA THR A 602 2.83 16.72 -40.80
C THR A 602 3.51 17.41 -39.62
N ASN A 603 4.82 17.21 -39.48
CA ASN A 603 5.63 17.91 -38.50
C ASN A 603 5.68 19.41 -38.78
N PHE A 604 5.53 20.26 -37.75
CA PHE A 604 5.97 21.65 -37.86
C PHE A 604 7.48 21.70 -38.09
N ASN A 605 7.97 22.62 -38.91
CA ASN A 605 9.40 22.78 -39.18
C ASN A 605 10.13 21.51 -39.63
N THR A 606 9.44 20.56 -40.28
CA THR A 606 9.94 19.23 -40.73
C THR A 606 10.23 18.23 -39.60
N THR A 607 10.68 18.69 -38.44
CA THR A 607 11.12 17.87 -37.30
C THR A 607 10.13 17.83 -36.13
N GLY A 608 9.13 18.70 -36.13
CA GLY A 608 8.19 18.92 -35.03
C GLY A 608 8.69 19.92 -34.01
N THR A 609 9.86 20.54 -34.22
CA THR A 609 10.49 21.50 -33.30
C THR A 609 10.01 22.93 -33.54
N THR A 610 10.31 23.84 -32.61
CA THR A 610 9.93 25.26 -32.67
C THR A 610 10.62 26.03 -33.79
N ASP A 611 10.05 27.17 -34.16
CA ASP A 611 10.57 28.09 -35.19
C ASP A 611 11.96 28.63 -34.83
N THR A 612 12.18 28.86 -33.53
CA THR A 612 13.46 29.24 -32.94
C THR A 612 13.79 28.29 -31.81
N THR A 613 15.08 28.00 -31.60
CA THR A 613 15.52 27.18 -30.46
C THR A 613 15.07 27.80 -29.14
N VAL A 614 14.34 27.01 -28.35
CA VAL A 614 13.89 27.37 -27.00
C VAL A 614 14.80 26.68 -25.98
N ASN A 615 15.23 27.40 -24.95
CA ASN A 615 16.06 26.83 -23.89
C ASN A 615 15.26 25.80 -23.07
N SER A 616 15.96 24.88 -22.41
CA SER A 616 15.31 24.01 -21.41
C SER A 616 14.94 24.81 -20.17
N SER A 617 13.84 24.42 -19.52
CA SER A 617 13.44 24.97 -18.22
C SER A 617 14.42 24.54 -17.13
N LEU A 618 14.75 25.45 -16.21
CA LEU A 618 15.66 25.16 -15.08
C LEU A 618 14.93 24.78 -13.80
N THR A 619 13.67 25.18 -13.65
CA THR A 619 12.82 24.89 -12.49
C THR A 619 11.38 24.66 -12.95
N VAL A 620 10.57 24.00 -12.13
CA VAL A 620 9.18 23.65 -12.48
C VAL A 620 8.31 24.87 -12.83
N ASP A 621 8.61 26.04 -12.25
CA ASP A 621 7.91 27.30 -12.52
C ASP A 621 8.52 28.11 -13.68
N ASP A 622 9.61 27.63 -14.29
CA ASP A 622 10.31 28.28 -15.40
C ASP A 622 9.67 27.89 -16.74
N PHE A 623 8.53 28.50 -17.03
CA PHE A 623 7.82 28.31 -18.29
C PHE A 623 8.50 29.04 -19.44
N GLN A 624 8.83 28.28 -20.49
CA GLN A 624 9.38 28.82 -21.73
C GLN A 624 8.28 28.95 -22.80
N GLN A 625 8.40 29.93 -23.69
CA GLN A 625 7.45 30.12 -24.79
C GLN A 625 7.87 29.30 -26.01
N TYR A 626 6.96 28.46 -26.48
CA TYR A 626 7.11 27.64 -27.68
C TYR A 626 6.26 28.23 -28.79
N GLU A 627 6.82 28.34 -29.98
CA GLU A 627 6.15 28.87 -31.16
C GLU A 627 6.46 28.00 -32.38
N TYR A 628 5.40 27.66 -33.12
CA TYR A 628 5.43 26.82 -34.31
C TYR A 628 4.59 27.46 -35.40
N THR A 629 5.18 27.68 -36.57
CA THR A 629 4.48 28.20 -37.73
C THR A 629 4.58 27.24 -38.91
N ALA A 630 3.49 27.11 -39.66
CA ALA A 630 3.47 26.42 -40.95
C ALA A 630 2.68 27.29 -41.94
N GLY A 631 3.22 27.49 -43.14
CA GLY A 631 2.65 28.41 -44.13
C GLY A 631 3.30 29.80 -44.08
N VAL A 632 2.61 30.80 -44.61
CA VAL A 632 3.14 32.18 -44.63
C VAL A 632 3.10 32.79 -43.22
N LYS A 633 4.23 33.35 -42.78
CA LYS A 633 4.35 34.11 -41.52
C LYS A 633 3.72 35.50 -41.63
N ASP A 634 3.48 36.16 -40.49
CA ASP A 634 2.94 37.53 -40.43
C ASP A 634 3.82 38.56 -41.17
N ASP A 635 5.10 38.26 -41.38
CA ASP A 635 6.06 39.09 -42.12
C ASP A 635 6.12 38.77 -43.63
N GLY A 636 5.29 37.85 -44.12
CA GLY A 636 5.22 37.44 -45.53
C GLY A 636 6.32 36.48 -45.97
N THR A 637 7.09 35.90 -45.04
CA THR A 637 8.11 34.88 -45.34
C THR A 637 7.52 33.46 -45.37
N GLU A 638 8.27 32.51 -45.95
CA GLU A 638 7.90 31.10 -46.17
C GLU A 638 6.85 30.83 -47.27
N THR A 639 6.64 29.55 -47.57
CA THR A 639 5.70 29.09 -48.60
C THR A 639 4.34 28.82 -47.97
N ALA A 640 3.27 29.34 -48.57
CA ALA A 640 1.89 29.06 -48.14
C ALA A 640 1.61 27.55 -48.11
N LEU A 641 0.86 27.09 -47.11
CA LEU A 641 0.22 25.79 -47.17
C LEU A 641 -0.87 25.82 -48.24
N ASP A 642 -1.19 24.64 -48.79
CA ASP A 642 -2.39 24.46 -49.60
C ASP A 642 -3.62 24.94 -48.81
N GLU A 643 -4.56 25.56 -49.51
CA GLU A 643 -5.77 26.12 -48.90
C GLU A 643 -6.59 25.02 -48.21
N PHE A 644 -6.76 25.12 -46.88
CA PHE A 644 -7.42 24.11 -46.06
C PHE A 644 -8.66 24.62 -45.33
N ILE A 645 -9.65 23.74 -45.16
CA ILE A 645 -10.95 24.03 -44.51
C ILE A 645 -11.07 23.43 -43.12
N SER A 646 -10.17 22.54 -42.72
CA SER A 646 -10.16 21.97 -41.38
C SER A 646 -8.74 21.62 -40.95
N PHE A 647 -8.47 21.66 -39.65
CA PHE A 647 -7.18 21.28 -39.09
C PHE A 647 -7.31 20.57 -37.74
N SER A 648 -6.22 19.93 -37.32
CA SER A 648 -6.01 19.40 -35.97
C SER A 648 -4.53 19.50 -35.60
N ILE A 649 -4.24 19.66 -34.30
CA ILE A 649 -2.89 19.71 -33.72
C ILE A 649 -2.65 18.47 -32.87
N LYS A 650 -1.46 17.88 -33.00
CA LYS A 650 -0.95 16.78 -32.18
C LYS A 650 0.31 17.26 -31.47
N ILE A 651 0.40 17.05 -30.16
CA ILE A 651 1.56 17.35 -29.32
C ILE A 651 2.04 16.02 -28.76
N VAL A 652 3.28 15.66 -29.08
CA VAL A 652 3.96 14.49 -28.55
C VAL A 652 5.00 14.96 -27.55
N MET A 653 4.89 14.46 -26.32
CA MET A 653 5.83 14.71 -25.23
C MET A 653 6.63 13.43 -25.02
N GLN A 654 7.95 13.51 -25.12
CA GLN A 654 8.83 12.35 -25.03
C GLN A 654 10.08 12.69 -24.22
N GLY A 655 10.73 11.70 -23.62
CA GLY A 655 11.95 11.94 -22.84
C GLY A 655 12.58 10.69 -22.25
N THR A 656 13.79 10.87 -21.74
CA THR A 656 14.63 9.77 -21.23
C THR A 656 14.73 9.71 -19.71
N ASN A 657 14.24 10.72 -18.99
CA ASN A 657 14.15 10.72 -17.52
C ASN A 657 12.70 11.02 -17.12
N SER A 658 11.98 10.04 -16.59
CA SER A 658 10.58 10.24 -16.18
C SER A 658 10.44 11.09 -14.92
N SER A 659 11.53 11.32 -14.18
CA SER A 659 11.54 12.20 -13.01
C SER A 659 11.62 13.68 -13.38
N GLU A 660 12.17 13.98 -14.55
CA GLU A 660 12.31 15.32 -15.10
C GLU A 660 11.73 15.35 -16.53
N PRO A 661 10.39 15.36 -16.66
CA PRO A 661 9.70 15.31 -17.95
C PRO A 661 9.73 16.62 -18.74
#